data_AF-A0A845R347-F1
#
_entry.id   AF-A0A845R347-F1
#
_cell.length_a   1.000
_cell.length_b   1.000
_cell.length_c   1.000
_cell.angle_alpha   90.00
_cell.angle_beta   90.00
_cell.angle_gamma   90.00
#
_symmetry.space_group_name_H-M   'P 1'
#
loop_
_entity.id
_entity.type
_entity.pdbx_description
1 polymer ?
#
loop_
_entity_poly.entity_id
_entity_poly.type
_entity_poly.pdbx_seq_one_letter_code
_entity_poly.pdbx_strand_id
1 'polypeptide(L)'
;MKHTISFTRRAAALALALLLSLPTVYAAAGEQKIQTSTQIVDGLTYRNTVTVNDGSRVESFSMELSPDSDVWPILVQGDATIYGGASIKSAVASVQDQGYHVLGAINSDFFFMSEGVPIGMVVEDGVYKSSNTGENALVIADGWASILEEPEVDMWLENEETGYTLTGLSFNKPRVDGGGPVLYNHYYSNVSTRTSTPGWYIRLRQLPDSWSGELAELEVDSELELEVVELLLSSEPLAIGRDEYILTAGGEENRTDVFTAFQVGDRVSLTTSCDDRLLSRAQWVCGVGDIMVEDGEMTDSSRWTYAKDGRQPRTALGLKRDGTMVLYAVDGRQTGHSVGLTQKNLADELFRQGCETVVNLDGGGSTSLSVWIPGQSGPAMQNKPSGGSARRCASYLMLVTDETGDGRASRLVLEEEGQVVLSGSSLSLPQVRAVDDGLNPVSADLSRLSYTSLEDLGRIRDGVYTAGPWEGTDTLELSTGRLWGTAQIHVVESLTELKVTRQGESAALNTLTVKPDEEIQLAVSGSYWGRTALWDLAPVSFKVTGDVGTVDEDGLFTVSHSPGEGSIIVSAGGLTQTIKVTPTNVHWDVPEGDWAYEAVEYCYEKGIVTGVTPTLFGRDLIVSRADFMVMLHNAMGRPAPAAPCTFTDVDVNSDYYTALSWAQHVGLANGVGDGLFAPEGSLSREQAFTLFERFLPIFGTNCPSGNLDVLNQFADRDQIADFARSATATVVEQKLVLGDGLSINPKGTLTRAEMAVILQRVLEHTPVTGEPSTPDEPVSGNPDPSVDYQMALDQSKLTLASGGSATLNAVILPRVSGAKPAWSSSDPTAATVSPSGMVTNLHPGAREKTVTITAKWNGLTASCAVTCQPARRVGTVKAETGLRVRSGPDTTYSIVGALRDKEQVVVLDVLPEWYQILFRNASGQAAIGYVSADYLTIEG
;
A
#
# COMPACT_ATOMS: atom_id res chain seq x y z
N MET A 1 -54.65 -25.72 5.38
CA MET A 1 -54.54 -24.94 4.13
C MET A 1 -53.26 -24.07 4.07
N LYS A 2 -52.15 -24.43 4.74
CA LYS A 2 -50.87 -23.67 4.70
C LYS A 2 -49.82 -24.23 3.72
N HIS A 3 -50.03 -25.42 3.15
CA HIS A 3 -49.02 -26.11 2.32
C HIS A 3 -49.05 -25.75 0.83
N THR A 4 -50.12 -25.12 0.33
CA THR A 4 -50.25 -24.74 -1.09
C THR A 4 -49.72 -23.34 -1.41
N ILE A 5 -49.44 -22.50 -0.39
CA ILE A 5 -48.94 -21.12 -0.56
C ILE A 5 -47.41 -21.09 -0.76
N SER A 6 -46.68 -22.11 -0.29
CA SER A 6 -45.20 -22.12 -0.36
C SER A 6 -44.67 -22.37 -1.78
N PHE A 7 -45.44 -23.04 -2.65
CA PHE A 7 -45.00 -23.29 -4.03
C PHE A 7 -45.12 -22.03 -4.89
N THR A 8 -46.18 -21.26 -4.69
CA THR A 8 -46.40 -19.97 -5.36
C THR A 8 -45.41 -18.89 -4.92
N ARG A 9 -45.01 -18.85 -3.64
CA ARG A 9 -43.94 -17.94 -3.18
C ARG A 9 -42.56 -18.31 -3.73
N ARG A 10 -42.27 -19.60 -3.93
CA ARG A 10 -40.98 -20.07 -4.48
C ARG A 10 -40.86 -19.87 -5.99
N ALA A 11 -41.93 -20.11 -6.74
CA ALA A 11 -42.00 -19.76 -8.15
C ALA A 11 -42.00 -18.24 -8.36
N ALA A 12 -42.62 -17.47 -7.46
CA ALA A 12 -42.54 -16.01 -7.44
C ALA A 12 -41.14 -15.52 -7.09
N ALA A 13 -40.42 -16.14 -6.14
CA ALA A 13 -39.05 -15.77 -5.80
C ALA A 13 -38.06 -16.06 -6.94
N LEU A 14 -38.18 -17.21 -7.61
CA LEU A 14 -37.39 -17.51 -8.82
C LEU A 14 -37.75 -16.57 -9.98
N ALA A 15 -39.04 -16.28 -10.18
CA ALA A 15 -39.49 -15.33 -11.21
C ALA A 15 -39.08 -13.88 -10.88
N LEU A 16 -39.06 -13.49 -9.61
CA LEU A 16 -38.63 -12.17 -9.14
C LEU A 16 -37.11 -12.04 -9.23
N ALA A 17 -36.35 -13.09 -8.88
CA ALA A 17 -34.91 -13.16 -9.11
C ALA A 17 -34.58 -13.07 -10.61
N LEU A 18 -35.34 -13.75 -11.47
CA LEU A 18 -35.24 -13.63 -12.94
C LEU A 18 -35.67 -12.25 -13.47
N LEU A 19 -36.66 -11.60 -12.84
CA LEU A 19 -37.11 -10.24 -13.22
C LEU A 19 -36.11 -9.16 -12.74
N LEU A 20 -35.43 -9.38 -11.62
CA LEU A 20 -34.34 -8.55 -11.10
C LEU A 20 -33.00 -8.80 -11.82
N SER A 21 -32.84 -9.95 -12.49
CA SER A 21 -31.68 -10.28 -13.33
C SER A 21 -31.82 -9.84 -14.79
N LEU A 22 -33.03 -9.43 -15.22
CA LEU A 22 -33.16 -8.73 -16.50
C LEU A 22 -32.33 -7.44 -16.42
N PRO A 23 -31.46 -7.15 -17.42
CA PRO A 23 -30.76 -5.88 -17.46
C PRO A 23 -31.81 -4.78 -17.57
N THR A 24 -32.11 -4.13 -16.45
CA THR A 24 -32.82 -2.88 -16.48
C THR A 24 -31.87 -1.92 -17.19
N VAL A 25 -32.25 -1.52 -18.40
CA VAL A 25 -31.49 -0.56 -19.21
C VAL A 25 -31.67 0.82 -18.57
N TYR A 26 -31.13 1.02 -17.38
CA TYR A 26 -30.98 2.33 -16.78
C TYR A 26 -29.69 2.92 -17.31
N ALA A 27 -29.80 4.05 -18.00
CA ALA A 27 -28.64 4.78 -18.47
C ALA A 27 -27.96 5.43 -17.24
N ALA A 28 -26.92 4.79 -16.72
CA ALA A 28 -26.08 5.39 -15.69
C ALA A 28 -25.52 6.76 -16.16
N ALA A 29 -25.04 7.58 -15.24
CA ALA A 29 -24.37 8.85 -15.50
C ALA A 29 -23.20 8.70 -16.47
N GLY A 30 -22.70 7.47 -16.68
CA GLY A 30 -21.76 7.11 -17.73
C GLY A 30 -22.15 5.82 -18.44
N GLU A 31 -21.27 5.36 -19.32
CA GLU A 31 -21.41 4.05 -19.94
C GLU A 31 -21.15 2.96 -18.89
N GLN A 32 -22.17 2.15 -18.57
CA GLN A 32 -22.03 1.02 -17.64
C GLN A 32 -21.10 -0.04 -18.23
N LYS A 33 -20.09 -0.45 -17.46
CA LYS A 33 -19.15 -1.52 -17.85
C LYS A 33 -19.39 -2.79 -17.05
N ILE A 34 -19.65 -2.64 -15.76
CA ILE A 34 -19.91 -3.75 -14.84
C ILE A 34 -21.04 -3.32 -13.90
N GLN A 35 -21.98 -4.22 -13.63
CA GLN A 35 -22.92 -4.05 -12.53
C GLN A 35 -23.22 -5.41 -11.92
N THR A 36 -22.90 -5.54 -10.64
CA THR A 36 -23.24 -6.71 -9.83
C THR A 36 -24.44 -6.36 -8.96
N SER A 37 -25.46 -7.22 -8.97
CA SER A 37 -26.65 -7.09 -8.14
C SER A 37 -26.78 -8.28 -7.21
N THR A 38 -26.94 -8.00 -5.91
CA THR A 38 -27.07 -9.01 -4.85
C THR A 38 -28.34 -8.75 -4.06
N GLN A 39 -29.22 -9.74 -3.98
CA GLN A 39 -30.40 -9.66 -3.11
C GLN A 39 -29.98 -9.89 -1.65
N ILE A 40 -30.04 -8.85 -0.83
CA ILE A 40 -29.68 -8.93 0.59
C ILE A 40 -30.75 -9.70 1.35
N VAL A 41 -32.00 -9.25 1.31
CA VAL A 41 -33.18 -9.98 1.79
C VAL A 41 -34.35 -9.69 0.85
N ASP A 42 -35.53 -10.27 1.10
CA ASP A 42 -36.70 -9.89 0.31
C ASP A 42 -36.95 -8.38 0.43
N GLY A 43 -37.19 -7.71 -0.70
CA GLY A 43 -37.34 -6.26 -0.74
C GLY A 43 -36.08 -5.39 -0.55
N LEU A 44 -34.89 -5.95 -0.27
CA LEU A 44 -33.63 -5.18 -0.19
C LEU A 44 -32.57 -5.70 -1.16
N THR A 45 -32.19 -4.87 -2.14
CA THR A 45 -31.16 -5.21 -3.15
C THR A 45 -29.96 -4.29 -3.02
N TYR A 46 -28.76 -4.86 -3.05
CA TYR A 46 -27.50 -4.13 -3.13
C TYR A 46 -26.93 -4.20 -4.55
N ARG A 47 -26.35 -3.10 -5.04
CA ARG A 47 -25.63 -3.06 -6.31
C ARG A 47 -24.28 -2.37 -6.20
N ASN A 48 -23.31 -2.90 -6.93
CA ASN A 48 -22.04 -2.23 -7.20
C ASN A 48 -21.89 -2.06 -8.71
N THR A 49 -21.61 -0.84 -9.14
CA THR A 49 -21.57 -0.48 -10.57
C THR A 49 -20.26 0.24 -10.89
N VAL A 50 -19.62 -0.19 -11.98
CA VAL A 50 -18.49 0.52 -12.60
C VAL A 50 -18.97 1.14 -13.90
N THR A 51 -18.81 2.45 -14.01
CA THR A 51 -19.19 3.24 -15.18
C THR A 51 -18.02 4.04 -15.73
N VAL A 52 -18.13 4.44 -17.00
CA VAL A 52 -17.23 5.39 -17.63
C VAL A 52 -17.98 6.68 -17.89
N ASN A 53 -17.64 7.71 -17.14
CA ASN A 53 -18.25 9.02 -17.24
C ASN A 53 -17.18 10.03 -17.69
N ASP A 54 -17.39 10.64 -18.85
CA ASP A 54 -16.42 11.50 -19.56
C ASP A 54 -15.02 10.86 -19.71
N GLY A 55 -14.99 9.58 -20.10
CA GLY A 55 -13.73 8.84 -20.31
C GLY A 55 -13.00 8.43 -19.03
N SER A 56 -13.58 8.70 -17.85
CA SER A 56 -13.01 8.36 -16.56
C SER A 56 -13.82 7.29 -15.84
N ARG A 57 -13.14 6.38 -15.13
CA ARG A 57 -13.78 5.37 -14.30
C ARG A 57 -14.48 6.03 -13.11
N VAL A 58 -15.72 5.63 -12.86
CA VAL A 58 -16.50 5.95 -11.67
C VAL A 58 -17.05 4.66 -11.09
N GLU A 59 -16.92 4.50 -9.77
CA GLU A 59 -17.49 3.36 -9.06
C GLU A 59 -18.52 3.82 -8.04
N SER A 60 -19.69 3.19 -8.09
CA SER A 60 -20.84 3.51 -7.26
C SER A 60 -21.45 2.26 -6.63
N PHE A 61 -22.22 2.51 -5.58
CA PHE A 61 -22.81 1.53 -4.71
C PHE A 61 -24.22 1.97 -4.35
N SER A 62 -25.19 1.06 -4.38
CA SER A 62 -26.55 1.39 -4.00
C SER A 62 -27.24 0.31 -3.19
N MET A 63 -28.15 0.74 -2.33
CA MET A 63 -29.14 -0.11 -1.68
C MET A 63 -30.51 0.37 -2.11
N GLU A 64 -31.33 -0.52 -2.65
CA GLU A 64 -32.70 -0.26 -3.04
C GLU A 64 -33.64 -1.04 -2.11
N LEU A 65 -34.42 -0.30 -1.32
CA LEU A 65 -35.35 -0.81 -0.33
C LEU A 65 -36.79 -0.62 -0.83
N SER A 66 -37.48 -1.73 -1.06
CA SER A 66 -38.90 -1.78 -1.37
C SER A 66 -39.74 -1.42 -0.14
N PRO A 67 -40.87 -0.71 -0.31
CA PRO A 67 -41.80 -0.39 0.78
C PRO A 67 -42.50 -1.63 1.37
N ASP A 68 -42.52 -2.76 0.66
CA ASP A 68 -43.13 -4.02 1.12
C ASP A 68 -42.15 -4.90 1.92
N SER A 69 -40.93 -4.43 2.15
CA SER A 69 -39.87 -5.14 2.89
C SER A 69 -40.14 -5.17 4.40
N ASP A 70 -39.69 -6.24 5.07
CA ASP A 70 -39.59 -6.29 6.54
C ASP A 70 -38.37 -5.53 7.08
N VAL A 71 -37.62 -4.84 6.21
CA VAL A 71 -36.52 -3.94 6.55
C VAL A 71 -37.05 -2.51 6.56
N TRP A 72 -36.70 -1.73 7.58
CA TRP A 72 -37.08 -0.32 7.67
C TRP A 72 -35.90 0.59 7.98
N PRO A 73 -35.96 1.86 7.57
CA PRO A 73 -34.92 2.83 7.88
C PRO A 73 -35.05 3.41 9.29
N ILE A 74 -33.91 3.69 9.92
CA ILE A 74 -33.78 4.49 11.15
C ILE A 74 -32.65 5.52 10.98
N LEU A 75 -32.70 6.63 11.73
CA LEU A 75 -31.68 7.67 11.71
C LEU A 75 -31.01 7.78 13.07
N VAL A 76 -29.69 7.62 13.11
CA VAL A 76 -28.95 7.57 14.37
C VAL A 76 -27.81 8.57 14.39
N GLN A 77 -27.50 9.06 15.58
CA GLN A 77 -26.29 9.83 15.81
C GLN A 77 -25.05 8.93 15.70
N GLY A 78 -23.95 9.51 15.26
CA GLY A 78 -22.67 8.83 15.15
C GLY A 78 -22.04 8.57 16.51
N ASP A 79 -22.43 9.29 17.55
CA ASP A 79 -21.98 9.11 18.93
C ASP A 79 -23.19 8.95 19.86
N ALA A 80 -22.97 8.67 21.15
CA ALA A 80 -24.05 8.56 22.13
C ALA A 80 -24.77 9.91 22.40
N THR A 81 -24.25 11.02 21.87
CA THR A 81 -24.78 12.38 21.99
C THR A 81 -24.65 13.13 20.66
N ILE A 82 -25.36 14.26 20.53
CA ILE A 82 -25.30 15.18 19.39
C ILE A 82 -23.88 15.72 19.15
N TYR A 83 -23.10 15.94 20.21
CA TYR A 83 -21.71 16.37 20.12
C TYR A 83 -20.78 15.17 19.93
N GLY A 84 -20.00 15.20 18.85
CA GLY A 84 -19.06 14.15 18.48
C GLY A 84 -19.47 13.44 17.22
N GLY A 85 -18.96 12.24 17.01
CA GLY A 85 -19.29 11.47 15.81
C GLY A 85 -18.45 10.21 15.76
N ALA A 86 -18.83 9.24 14.96
CA ALA A 86 -18.02 8.03 14.81
C ALA A 86 -17.94 7.61 13.36
N SER A 87 -17.01 6.70 13.09
CA SER A 87 -16.97 6.05 11.78
C SER A 87 -18.22 5.19 11.59
N ILE A 88 -18.64 4.97 10.34
CA ILE A 88 -19.83 4.15 10.04
C ILE A 88 -19.75 2.76 10.70
N LYS A 89 -18.55 2.17 10.76
CA LYS A 89 -18.31 0.88 11.42
C LYS A 89 -18.65 0.94 12.91
N SER A 90 -18.24 2.00 13.59
CA SER A 90 -18.50 2.20 15.02
C SER A 90 -19.98 2.47 15.28
N ALA A 91 -20.63 3.27 14.43
CA ALA A 91 -22.05 3.55 14.53
C ALA A 91 -22.88 2.27 14.34
N VAL A 92 -22.59 1.49 13.30
CA VAL A 92 -23.25 0.18 13.06
C VAL A 92 -23.06 -0.75 14.25
N ALA A 93 -21.84 -0.87 14.80
CA ALA A 93 -21.60 -1.70 15.97
C ALA A 93 -22.42 -1.24 17.18
N SER A 94 -22.47 0.07 17.44
CA SER A 94 -23.24 0.64 18.55
C SER A 94 -24.75 0.38 18.40
N VAL A 95 -25.29 0.44 17.18
CA VAL A 95 -26.71 0.17 16.94
C VAL A 95 -27.04 -1.31 17.05
N GLN A 96 -26.13 -2.20 16.61
CA GLN A 96 -26.27 -3.64 16.89
C GLN A 96 -26.24 -3.95 18.38
N ASP A 97 -25.38 -3.29 19.16
CA ASP A 97 -25.32 -3.46 20.62
C ASP A 97 -26.59 -2.98 21.33
N GLN A 98 -27.36 -2.07 20.70
CA GLN A 98 -28.68 -1.64 21.19
C GLN A 98 -29.80 -2.65 20.86
N GLY A 99 -29.49 -3.72 20.13
CA GLY A 99 -30.42 -4.81 19.82
C GLY A 99 -31.00 -4.81 18.40
N TYR A 100 -30.63 -3.85 17.56
CA TYR A 100 -31.07 -3.82 16.15
C TYR A 100 -30.26 -4.79 15.29
N HIS A 101 -30.91 -5.46 14.35
CA HIS A 101 -30.21 -6.21 13.30
C HIS A 101 -29.98 -5.30 12.08
N VAL A 102 -28.77 -4.76 11.96
CA VAL A 102 -28.41 -3.79 10.91
C VAL A 102 -28.02 -4.53 9.63
N LEU A 103 -28.70 -4.26 8.51
CA LEU A 103 -28.36 -4.84 7.20
C LEU A 103 -27.60 -3.88 6.29
N GLY A 104 -27.79 -2.57 6.49
CA GLY A 104 -27.17 -1.55 5.67
C GLY A 104 -27.04 -0.22 6.41
N ALA A 105 -26.07 0.60 6.02
CA ALA A 105 -25.89 1.94 6.57
C ALA A 105 -25.23 2.86 5.54
N ILE A 106 -25.55 4.16 5.61
CA ILE A 106 -24.94 5.22 4.81
C ILE A 106 -24.84 6.51 5.66
N ASN A 107 -23.83 7.34 5.41
CA ASN A 107 -23.75 8.65 6.07
C ASN A 107 -24.90 9.57 5.60
N SER A 108 -25.36 10.50 6.45
CA SER A 108 -26.49 11.37 6.12
C SER A 108 -26.16 12.87 6.24
N ASP A 109 -26.35 13.46 7.42
CA ASP A 109 -26.41 14.91 7.62
C ASP A 109 -25.06 15.62 7.43
N PHE A 110 -25.11 16.90 7.08
CA PHE A 110 -23.97 17.80 7.21
C PHE A 110 -23.73 18.12 8.69
N PHE A 111 -22.50 18.51 9.02
CA PHE A 111 -22.14 18.75 10.41
C PHE A 111 -21.02 19.78 10.57
N PHE A 112 -21.02 20.45 11.71
CA PHE A 112 -19.92 21.28 12.15
C PHE A 112 -18.70 20.40 12.41
N MET A 113 -17.74 20.39 11.48
CA MET A 113 -16.66 19.39 11.49
C MET A 113 -15.79 19.39 12.75
N SER A 114 -15.62 20.53 13.42
CA SER A 114 -14.83 20.64 14.65
C SER A 114 -15.49 19.96 15.84
N GLU A 115 -16.81 20.10 15.95
CA GLU A 115 -17.63 19.61 17.06
C GLU A 115 -18.23 18.24 16.77
N GLY A 116 -18.43 17.90 15.49
CA GLY A 116 -19.22 16.74 15.07
C GLY A 116 -20.73 16.92 15.20
N VAL A 117 -21.22 18.14 15.43
CA VAL A 117 -22.64 18.40 15.65
C VAL A 117 -23.39 18.49 14.30
N PRO A 118 -24.50 17.77 14.08
CA PRO A 118 -25.32 17.91 12.87
C PRO A 118 -25.77 19.35 12.64
N ILE A 119 -25.81 19.79 11.38
CA ILE A 119 -26.37 21.08 10.99
C ILE A 119 -27.90 20.99 10.91
N GLY A 120 -28.42 19.90 10.35
CA GLY A 120 -29.85 19.66 10.28
C GLY A 120 -30.53 19.35 11.61
N MET A 121 -31.86 19.22 11.53
CA MET A 121 -32.71 18.80 12.64
C MET A 121 -32.42 17.34 13.02
N VAL A 122 -32.52 17.03 14.32
CA VAL A 122 -32.43 15.65 14.81
C VAL A 122 -33.69 15.31 15.61
N VAL A 123 -34.43 14.32 15.10
CA VAL A 123 -35.45 13.59 15.86
C VAL A 123 -35.06 12.11 15.83
N GLU A 124 -35.00 11.47 16.99
CA GLU A 124 -34.65 10.07 17.14
C GLU A 124 -35.65 9.38 18.06
N ASP A 125 -36.36 8.40 17.50
CA ASP A 125 -37.48 7.70 18.12
C ASP A 125 -38.54 8.65 18.73
N GLY A 126 -38.90 9.69 17.98
CA GLY A 126 -39.87 10.72 18.37
C GLY A 126 -39.32 11.82 19.30
N VAL A 127 -38.13 11.66 19.85
CA VAL A 127 -37.50 12.66 20.71
C VAL A 127 -36.82 13.73 19.86
N TYR A 128 -37.22 14.98 20.04
CA TYR A 128 -36.60 16.13 19.41
C TYR A 128 -35.30 16.46 20.15
N LYS A 129 -34.15 16.22 19.48
CA LYS A 129 -32.82 16.31 20.10
C LYS A 129 -31.98 17.48 19.60
N SER A 130 -32.25 18.05 18.43
CA SER A 130 -31.52 19.24 17.95
C SER A 130 -32.32 20.00 16.90
N SER A 131 -32.28 21.33 16.97
CA SER A 131 -32.99 22.20 16.03
C SER A 131 -32.40 22.16 14.62
N ASN A 132 -33.12 22.70 13.64
CA ASN A 132 -32.59 22.87 12.29
C ASN A 132 -31.67 24.11 12.21
N THR A 133 -30.80 24.18 11.21
CA THR A 133 -29.99 25.38 10.88
C THR A 133 -30.02 25.63 9.37
N GLY A 134 -31.23 25.60 8.80
CA GLY A 134 -31.47 25.89 7.38
C GLY A 134 -31.15 24.76 6.42
N GLU A 135 -31.14 23.50 6.88
CA GLU A 135 -31.02 22.34 5.99
C GLU A 135 -32.43 21.81 5.64
N ASN A 136 -32.56 21.17 4.50
CA ASN A 136 -33.73 20.34 4.23
C ASN A 136 -33.70 19.12 5.16
N ALA A 137 -34.81 18.39 5.29
CA ALA A 137 -34.81 17.20 6.15
C ALA A 137 -35.41 15.98 5.49
N LEU A 138 -34.81 14.82 5.76
CA LEU A 138 -35.47 13.53 5.63
C LEU A 138 -36.29 13.31 6.90
N VAL A 139 -37.58 13.04 6.72
CA VAL A 139 -38.54 12.71 7.77
C VAL A 139 -39.04 11.29 7.56
N ILE A 140 -39.01 10.47 8.61
CA ILE A 140 -39.65 9.15 8.63
C ILE A 140 -40.78 9.20 9.65
N ALA A 141 -42.01 9.09 9.16
CA ALA A 141 -43.23 9.09 9.95
C ALA A 141 -44.15 7.95 9.47
N ASP A 142 -44.71 7.19 10.40
CA ASP A 142 -45.60 6.04 10.10
C ASP A 142 -45.00 5.02 9.12
N GLY A 143 -43.67 4.84 9.14
CA GLY A 143 -42.96 3.95 8.22
C GLY A 143 -42.73 4.51 6.80
N TRP A 144 -43.08 5.77 6.56
CA TRP A 144 -42.89 6.44 5.26
C TRP A 144 -41.80 7.51 5.33
N ALA A 145 -40.90 7.49 4.35
CA ALA A 145 -39.89 8.52 4.15
C ALA A 145 -40.44 9.68 3.31
N SER A 146 -40.12 10.91 3.68
CA SER A 146 -40.48 12.12 2.94
C SER A 146 -39.40 13.19 3.12
N ILE A 147 -39.30 14.11 2.16
CA ILE A 147 -38.39 15.25 2.23
C ILE A 147 -39.19 16.51 2.52
N LEU A 148 -38.77 17.28 3.52
CA LEU A 148 -39.31 18.61 3.81
C LEU A 148 -38.25 19.67 3.47
N GLU A 149 -38.68 20.75 2.82
CA GLU A 149 -37.85 21.92 2.54
C GLU A 149 -37.72 22.76 3.82
N GLU A 150 -36.48 22.95 4.29
CA GLU A 150 -36.11 23.76 5.47
C GLU A 150 -37.12 23.70 6.65
N PRO A 151 -37.47 22.52 7.19
CA PRO A 151 -38.50 22.42 8.22
C PRO A 151 -38.07 23.07 9.53
N GLU A 152 -39.03 23.68 10.23
CA GLU A 152 -38.83 24.34 11.52
C GLU A 152 -39.75 23.74 12.60
N VAL A 153 -39.23 23.70 13.83
CA VAL A 153 -40.00 23.46 15.05
C VAL A 153 -39.85 24.72 15.88
N ASP A 154 -40.96 25.42 16.08
CA ASP A 154 -40.99 26.59 16.95
C ASP A 154 -40.68 26.14 18.38
N MET A 155 -39.73 26.82 19.01
CA MET A 155 -39.34 26.58 20.39
C MET A 155 -39.31 27.88 21.17
N TRP A 156 -39.92 27.90 22.35
CA TRP A 156 -39.86 29.04 23.25
C TRP A 156 -39.85 28.63 24.72
N LEU A 157 -39.33 29.54 25.55
CA LEU A 157 -39.38 29.47 27.00
C LEU A 157 -40.28 30.59 27.50
N GLU A 158 -41.28 30.27 28.34
CA GLU A 158 -42.11 31.26 29.02
C GLU A 158 -41.85 31.21 30.53
N ASN A 159 -41.43 32.33 31.11
CA ASN A 159 -41.34 32.48 32.56
C ASN A 159 -42.74 32.77 33.12
N GLU A 160 -43.34 31.80 33.82
CA GLU A 160 -44.72 31.88 34.30
C GLU A 160 -44.94 33.01 35.33
N GLU A 161 -43.89 33.40 36.06
CA GLU A 161 -43.97 34.42 37.10
C GLU A 161 -43.96 35.85 36.51
N THR A 162 -43.27 36.04 35.39
CA THR A 162 -43.08 37.37 34.78
C THR A 162 -43.86 37.55 33.48
N GLY A 163 -44.31 36.46 32.85
CA GLY A 163 -44.87 36.44 31.50
C GLY A 163 -43.84 36.75 30.41
N TYR A 164 -42.54 36.67 30.72
CA TYR A 164 -41.50 36.88 29.73
C TYR A 164 -41.36 35.65 28.84
N THR A 165 -41.48 35.85 27.52
CA THR A 165 -41.30 34.79 26.52
C THR A 165 -40.00 35.00 25.75
N LEU A 166 -39.15 33.97 25.70
CA LEU A 166 -37.98 33.89 24.85
C LEU A 166 -38.27 32.98 23.66
N THR A 167 -38.24 33.54 22.45
CA THR A 167 -38.29 32.80 21.18
C THR A 167 -36.94 32.87 20.46
N GLY A 168 -36.80 32.13 19.36
CA GLY A 168 -35.62 32.21 18.48
C GLY A 168 -34.33 31.65 19.11
N LEU A 169 -34.46 30.62 19.95
CA LEU A 169 -33.33 29.91 20.53
C LEU A 169 -32.90 28.76 19.61
N SER A 170 -31.59 28.52 19.54
CA SER A 170 -31.05 27.27 18.96
C SER A 170 -31.05 26.17 20.00
N PHE A 171 -31.25 24.91 19.58
CA PHE A 171 -31.29 23.77 20.48
C PHE A 171 -30.20 22.75 20.16
N ASN A 172 -29.34 22.47 21.15
CA ASN A 172 -28.21 21.55 21.03
C ASN A 172 -27.28 21.84 19.84
N LYS A 173 -27.08 23.13 19.51
CA LYS A 173 -26.12 23.61 18.51
C LYS A 173 -24.91 24.26 19.18
N PRO A 174 -23.73 24.29 18.54
CA PRO A 174 -22.58 24.98 19.12
C PRO A 174 -22.89 26.47 19.33
N ARG A 175 -22.52 27.02 20.49
CA ARG A 175 -22.65 28.46 20.75
C ARG A 175 -21.59 29.21 19.94
N VAL A 176 -22.05 30.01 18.97
CA VAL A 176 -21.18 30.83 18.10
C VAL A 176 -21.21 32.30 18.53
N ASP A 177 -20.11 33.01 18.31
CA ASP A 177 -20.03 34.45 18.57
C ASP A 177 -20.96 35.21 17.62
N GLY A 178 -21.77 36.11 18.17
CA GLY A 178 -22.83 36.80 17.41
C GLY A 178 -24.07 35.93 17.17
N GLY A 179 -24.14 34.72 17.74
CA GLY A 179 -25.34 33.91 17.78
C GLY A 179 -26.26 34.28 18.95
N GLY A 180 -27.56 34.05 18.77
CA GLY A 180 -28.57 34.20 19.81
C GLY A 180 -28.44 33.16 20.95
N PRO A 181 -29.38 33.16 21.91
CA PRO A 181 -29.39 32.20 23.01
C PRO A 181 -29.48 30.75 22.52
N VAL A 182 -28.76 29.86 23.18
CA VAL A 182 -28.76 28.42 22.92
C VAL A 182 -29.23 27.67 24.15
N LEU A 183 -30.10 26.69 23.94
CA LEU A 183 -30.55 25.74 24.95
C LEU A 183 -29.83 24.40 24.77
N TYR A 184 -29.24 23.89 25.85
CA TYR A 184 -28.60 22.58 25.87
C TYR A 184 -29.34 21.63 26.80
N ASN A 185 -29.42 20.35 26.46
CA ASN A 185 -29.77 19.28 27.40
C ASN A 185 -28.76 18.13 27.33
N HIS A 186 -29.02 17.04 28.06
CA HIS A 186 -28.09 15.93 28.17
C HIS A 186 -27.81 15.21 26.85
N TYR A 187 -28.70 15.30 25.84
CA TYR A 187 -28.43 14.77 24.51
C TYR A 187 -27.33 15.52 23.77
N TYR A 188 -27.03 16.77 24.14
CA TYR A 188 -25.93 17.51 23.53
C TYR A 188 -24.58 16.84 23.78
N SER A 189 -24.27 16.54 25.05
CA SER A 189 -22.95 16.09 25.46
C SER A 189 -23.00 15.54 26.88
N ASN A 190 -22.43 14.36 27.08
CA ASN A 190 -22.32 13.71 28.41
C ASN A 190 -21.25 14.34 29.31
N VAL A 191 -20.60 15.44 28.86
CA VAL A 191 -19.50 16.10 29.58
C VAL A 191 -19.92 17.48 30.09
N SER A 192 -20.34 18.34 29.17
CA SER A 192 -20.67 19.74 29.44
C SER A 192 -21.28 20.43 28.22
N THR A 193 -21.62 21.71 28.35
CA THR A 193 -22.04 22.63 27.26
C THR A 193 -20.98 22.86 26.19
N ARG A 194 -19.73 22.39 26.37
CA ARG A 194 -18.62 22.53 25.40
C ARG A 194 -18.33 23.96 24.89
N THR A 195 -18.85 24.96 25.58
CA THR A 195 -18.68 26.37 25.26
C THR A 195 -17.23 26.82 25.51
N SER A 196 -16.66 27.58 24.56
CA SER A 196 -15.26 28.02 24.58
C SER A 196 -15.07 29.50 24.93
N THR A 197 -16.17 30.26 25.04
CA THR A 197 -16.17 31.70 25.32
C THR A 197 -16.83 32.02 26.66
N PRO A 198 -16.56 33.19 27.28
CA PRO A 198 -17.34 33.66 28.42
C PRO A 198 -18.80 33.94 28.05
N GLY A 199 -19.70 33.64 28.98
CA GLY A 199 -21.13 33.89 28.82
C GLY A 199 -21.89 33.77 30.13
N TRP A 200 -23.18 34.04 30.08
CA TRP A 200 -24.09 33.75 31.18
C TRP A 200 -24.78 32.41 30.97
N TYR A 201 -25.24 31.82 32.06
CA TYR A 201 -25.93 30.54 32.06
C TYR A 201 -27.11 30.59 33.01
N ILE A 202 -28.24 30.06 32.55
CA ILE A 202 -29.43 29.79 33.35
C ILE A 202 -29.61 28.27 33.35
N ARG A 203 -29.52 27.67 34.53
CA ARG A 203 -29.75 26.25 34.73
C ARG A 203 -31.20 26.03 35.11
N LEU A 204 -31.89 25.25 34.29
CA LEU A 204 -33.28 24.88 34.41
C LEU A 204 -33.32 23.40 34.77
N ARG A 205 -34.02 23.01 35.85
CA ARG A 205 -34.28 21.62 36.17
C ARG A 205 -35.67 21.25 35.69
N GLN A 206 -35.79 20.17 34.94
CA GLN A 206 -37.07 19.64 34.53
C GLN A 206 -37.84 19.08 35.73
N LEU A 207 -39.12 19.42 35.79
CA LEU A 207 -40.06 18.91 36.77
C LEU A 207 -40.74 17.66 36.22
N PRO A 208 -40.96 16.62 37.05
CA PRO A 208 -41.71 15.45 36.62
C PRO A 208 -43.13 15.82 36.23
N ASP A 209 -43.67 15.13 35.22
CA ASP A 209 -45.06 15.29 34.83
C ASP A 209 -45.97 15.00 36.04
N SER A 210 -46.95 15.88 36.24
CA SER A 210 -47.81 15.88 37.42
C SER A 210 -48.68 14.63 37.55
N TRP A 211 -48.87 13.89 36.44
CA TRP A 211 -49.68 12.69 36.39
C TRP A 211 -48.86 11.40 36.51
N SER A 212 -47.81 11.25 35.70
CA SER A 212 -46.95 10.07 35.64
C SER A 212 -45.88 10.06 36.75
N GLY A 213 -45.44 11.24 37.20
CA GLY A 213 -44.31 11.38 38.10
C GLY A 213 -42.95 11.08 37.45
N GLU A 214 -42.92 10.91 36.12
CA GLU A 214 -41.72 10.66 35.32
C GLU A 214 -41.30 11.95 34.59
N LEU A 215 -40.03 12.01 34.18
CA LEU A 215 -39.55 13.09 33.32
C LEU A 215 -39.95 12.76 31.88
N ALA A 216 -40.76 13.62 31.27
CA ALA A 216 -41.15 13.48 29.87
C ALA A 216 -39.96 13.82 28.93
N GLU A 217 -39.89 13.18 27.77
CA GLU A 217 -38.95 13.58 26.72
C GLU A 217 -39.47 14.84 26.01
N LEU A 218 -38.56 15.63 25.43
CA LEU A 218 -38.95 16.74 24.55
C LEU A 218 -39.28 16.19 23.17
N GLU A 219 -40.54 16.30 22.74
CA GLU A 219 -41.01 15.87 21.42
C GLU A 219 -41.19 17.09 20.50
N VAL A 220 -41.61 16.88 19.24
CA VAL A 220 -41.84 17.98 18.27
C VAL A 220 -43.00 18.87 18.69
N ASP A 221 -44.07 18.29 19.26
CA ASP A 221 -45.23 19.01 19.81
C ASP A 221 -45.39 18.65 21.29
N SER A 222 -44.66 19.36 22.15
CA SER A 222 -44.67 19.06 23.59
C SER A 222 -44.48 20.31 24.45
N GLU A 223 -44.85 20.20 25.71
CA GLU A 223 -44.63 21.21 26.72
C GLU A 223 -44.01 20.54 27.95
N LEU A 224 -42.89 21.10 28.42
CA LEU A 224 -42.17 20.64 29.61
C LEU A 224 -42.17 21.73 30.67
N GLU A 225 -42.37 21.33 31.92
CA GLU A 225 -42.29 22.21 33.08
C GLU A 225 -40.87 22.21 33.65
N LEU A 226 -40.27 23.40 33.83
CA LEU A 226 -38.92 23.58 34.34
C LEU A 226 -38.90 24.52 35.55
N GLU A 227 -37.86 24.42 36.38
CA GLU A 227 -37.55 25.33 37.48
C GLU A 227 -36.16 25.93 37.29
N VAL A 228 -36.02 27.25 37.39
CA VAL A 228 -34.71 27.89 37.41
C VAL A 228 -34.01 27.59 38.74
N VAL A 229 -32.88 26.89 38.70
CA VAL A 229 -32.15 26.48 39.92
C VAL A 229 -30.84 27.23 40.11
N GLU A 230 -30.28 27.81 39.04
CA GLU A 230 -29.02 28.56 39.12
C GLU A 230 -28.92 29.60 37.99
N LEU A 231 -28.38 30.77 38.31
CA LEU A 231 -27.93 31.77 37.33
C LEU A 231 -26.48 32.11 37.61
N LEU A 232 -25.61 32.05 36.61
CA LEU A 232 -24.20 32.41 36.78
C LEU A 232 -23.55 33.00 35.53
N LEU A 233 -22.45 33.72 35.76
CA LEU A 233 -21.50 34.13 34.72
C LEU A 233 -20.29 33.22 34.79
N SER A 234 -19.88 32.63 33.67
CA SER A 234 -18.74 31.72 33.62
C SER A 234 -17.94 31.86 32.32
N SER A 235 -16.62 31.74 32.43
CA SER A 235 -15.71 31.51 31.29
C SER A 235 -15.55 30.03 30.94
N GLU A 236 -15.97 29.13 31.84
CA GLU A 236 -15.85 27.68 31.70
C GLU A 236 -17.19 27.05 31.28
N PRO A 237 -17.17 25.92 30.55
CA PRO A 237 -18.38 25.17 30.21
C PRO A 237 -19.01 24.49 31.44
N LEU A 238 -20.33 24.32 31.41
CA LEU A 238 -21.10 23.71 32.50
C LEU A 238 -21.44 22.26 32.22
N ALA A 239 -21.30 21.39 33.22
CA ALA A 239 -21.88 20.05 33.16
C ALA A 239 -23.42 20.13 32.98
N ILE A 240 -23.98 19.17 32.25
CA ILE A 240 -25.41 19.08 31.97
C ILE A 240 -25.95 17.80 32.64
N GLY A 241 -26.84 17.96 33.63
CA GLY A 241 -27.55 16.84 34.25
C GLY A 241 -28.59 16.20 33.32
N ARG A 242 -29.00 14.96 33.61
CA ARG A 242 -30.04 14.25 32.84
C ARG A 242 -31.39 14.99 32.83
N ASP A 243 -31.73 15.61 33.95
CA ASP A 243 -32.93 16.39 34.21
C ASP A 243 -32.69 17.90 34.06
N GLU A 244 -31.60 18.32 33.42
CA GLU A 244 -31.23 19.72 33.31
C GLU A 244 -31.24 20.22 31.86
N TYR A 245 -31.72 21.45 31.71
CA TYR A 245 -31.58 22.28 30.53
C TYR A 245 -30.72 23.50 30.87
N ILE A 246 -29.77 23.84 30.00
CA ILE A 246 -28.87 24.98 30.20
C ILE A 246 -29.11 25.99 29.08
N LEU A 247 -29.73 27.11 29.43
CA LEU A 247 -29.88 28.26 28.52
C LEU A 247 -28.65 29.16 28.66
N THR A 248 -28.04 29.54 27.55
CA THR A 248 -26.83 30.38 27.58
C THR A 248 -26.66 31.24 26.34
N ALA A 249 -26.10 32.43 26.52
CA ALA A 249 -25.54 33.25 25.45
C ALA A 249 -24.19 33.87 25.90
N GLY A 250 -23.43 34.39 24.94
CA GLY A 250 -22.15 35.05 25.18
C GLY A 250 -21.77 35.97 24.02
N GLY A 251 -20.51 36.43 24.00
CA GLY A 251 -19.98 37.24 22.89
C GLY A 251 -20.60 38.64 22.79
N GLU A 252 -20.69 39.18 21.56
CA GLU A 252 -21.13 40.56 21.31
C GLU A 252 -22.63 40.80 21.50
N GLU A 253 -23.49 39.81 21.22
CA GLU A 253 -24.93 39.96 21.45
C GLU A 253 -25.26 39.85 22.93
N ASN A 254 -24.57 38.97 23.67
CA ASN A 254 -24.65 38.63 25.11
C ASN A 254 -26.04 38.59 25.76
N ARG A 255 -27.15 38.87 25.05
CA ARG A 255 -28.56 38.91 25.44
C ARG A 255 -28.81 39.05 26.95
N THR A 256 -28.20 40.07 27.57
CA THR A 256 -28.26 40.25 29.03
C THR A 256 -29.70 40.52 29.48
N ASP A 257 -30.54 41.05 28.59
CA ASP A 257 -31.99 41.18 28.79
C ASP A 257 -32.63 39.84 29.16
N VAL A 258 -32.27 38.77 28.45
CA VAL A 258 -32.73 37.40 28.73
C VAL A 258 -32.25 36.98 30.11
N PHE A 259 -30.96 37.15 30.41
CA PHE A 259 -30.40 36.77 31.70
C PHE A 259 -31.11 37.44 32.89
N THR A 260 -31.50 38.71 32.73
CA THR A 260 -32.20 39.47 33.77
C THR A 260 -33.69 39.16 33.90
N ALA A 261 -34.27 38.44 32.94
CA ALA A 261 -35.68 38.07 32.93
C ALA A 261 -36.01 36.81 33.76
N PHE A 262 -34.99 36.15 34.33
CA PHE A 262 -35.14 34.94 35.15
C PHE A 262 -34.51 35.13 36.53
N GLN A 263 -35.07 34.42 37.52
CA GLN A 263 -34.57 34.33 38.90
C GLN A 263 -34.64 32.90 39.40
N VAL A 264 -33.79 32.54 40.37
CA VAL A 264 -33.83 31.22 41.00
C VAL A 264 -35.18 31.01 41.68
N GLY A 265 -35.84 29.90 41.35
CA GLY A 265 -37.17 29.51 41.82
C GLY A 265 -38.28 29.75 40.79
N ASP A 266 -38.03 30.50 39.72
CA ASP A 266 -39.02 30.74 38.67
C ASP A 266 -39.47 29.43 38.01
N ARG A 267 -40.77 29.31 37.76
CA ARG A 267 -41.35 28.27 36.90
C ARG A 267 -41.28 28.70 35.44
N VAL A 268 -40.87 27.78 34.58
CA VAL A 268 -40.63 28.04 33.16
C VAL A 268 -41.21 26.91 32.33
N SER A 269 -42.11 27.23 31.42
CA SER A 269 -42.62 26.29 30.44
C SER A 269 -41.71 26.31 29.21
N LEU A 270 -41.20 25.15 28.79
CA LEU A 270 -40.50 24.94 27.53
C LEU A 270 -41.47 24.29 26.55
N THR A 271 -41.82 25.00 25.48
CA THR A 271 -42.76 24.49 24.49
C THR A 271 -42.09 24.33 23.14
N THR A 272 -42.42 23.22 22.48
CA THR A 272 -42.14 22.94 21.08
C THR A 272 -43.45 22.77 20.32
N SER A 273 -43.53 23.35 19.13
CA SER A 273 -44.71 23.24 18.28
C SER A 273 -44.32 23.22 16.80
N CYS A 274 -45.08 22.48 16.00
CA CYS A 274 -44.96 22.48 14.56
C CYS A 274 -46.34 22.40 13.88
N ASP A 275 -46.53 23.20 12.83
CA ASP A 275 -47.76 23.14 12.00
C ASP A 275 -47.71 22.00 10.97
N ASP A 276 -46.53 21.44 10.69
CA ASP A 276 -46.37 20.35 9.72
C ASP A 276 -46.81 19.00 10.30
N ARG A 277 -47.80 18.38 9.64
CA ARG A 277 -48.42 17.14 10.09
C ARG A 277 -47.53 15.90 10.00
N LEU A 278 -46.55 15.91 9.10
CA LEU A 278 -45.57 14.82 8.99
C LEU A 278 -44.51 14.99 10.08
N LEU A 279 -44.02 16.21 10.27
CA LEU A 279 -42.97 16.49 11.25
C LEU A 279 -43.45 16.27 12.69
N SER A 280 -44.66 16.72 13.02
CA SER A 280 -45.33 16.48 14.32
C SER A 280 -45.44 15.01 14.72
N ARG A 281 -45.40 14.10 13.75
CA ARG A 281 -45.54 12.65 13.95
C ARG A 281 -44.26 11.90 13.57
N ALA A 282 -43.16 12.62 13.36
CA ALA A 282 -41.91 12.04 12.92
C ALA A 282 -41.31 11.17 14.02
N GLN A 283 -40.95 9.94 13.65
CA GLN A 283 -40.14 9.06 14.49
C GLN A 283 -38.66 9.39 14.30
N TRP A 284 -38.27 9.74 13.07
CA TRP A 284 -36.88 10.01 12.73
C TRP A 284 -36.78 11.23 11.83
N VAL A 285 -35.83 12.11 12.12
CA VAL A 285 -35.49 13.27 11.28
C VAL A 285 -33.99 13.47 11.25
N CYS A 286 -33.43 13.73 10.06
CA CYS A 286 -32.06 14.20 9.88
C CYS A 286 -31.98 15.26 8.78
N GLY A 287 -30.96 16.10 8.82
CA GLY A 287 -30.67 17.02 7.72
C GLY A 287 -30.27 16.31 6.43
N VAL A 288 -30.64 16.93 5.32
CA VAL A 288 -30.21 16.63 3.96
C VAL A 288 -29.95 17.96 3.23
N GLY A 289 -29.11 17.94 2.20
CA GLY A 289 -28.75 19.14 1.46
C GLY A 289 -29.73 19.47 0.33
N ASP A 290 -29.17 19.88 -0.81
CA ASP A 290 -29.96 20.29 -1.98
C ASP A 290 -30.97 19.22 -2.42
N ILE A 291 -32.22 19.62 -2.62
CA ILE A 291 -33.24 18.85 -3.34
C ILE A 291 -32.92 18.97 -4.83
N MET A 292 -32.35 17.92 -5.42
CA MET A 292 -31.88 17.89 -6.80
C MET A 292 -32.99 17.52 -7.79
N VAL A 293 -33.92 16.67 -7.38
CA VAL A 293 -35.11 16.27 -8.14
C VAL A 293 -36.30 16.35 -7.20
N GLU A 294 -37.40 16.91 -7.69
CA GLU A 294 -38.66 17.05 -6.96
C GLU A 294 -39.82 16.79 -7.92
N ASP A 295 -40.83 16.05 -7.48
CA ASP A 295 -42.01 15.69 -8.29
C ASP A 295 -41.69 15.13 -9.69
N GLY A 296 -40.57 14.40 -9.81
CA GLY A 296 -40.12 13.83 -11.09
C GLY A 296 -39.52 14.85 -12.05
N GLU A 297 -39.13 16.03 -11.57
CA GLU A 297 -38.45 17.08 -12.35
C GLU A 297 -37.14 17.52 -11.71
N MET A 298 -36.14 17.83 -12.53
CA MET A 298 -34.84 18.35 -12.07
C MET A 298 -35.02 19.80 -11.58
N THR A 299 -34.58 20.10 -10.36
CA THR A 299 -34.64 21.46 -9.82
C THR A 299 -33.55 22.36 -10.41
N ASP A 300 -33.65 23.68 -10.19
CA ASP A 300 -32.69 24.64 -10.75
C ASP A 300 -31.30 24.50 -10.09
N SER A 301 -30.39 23.81 -10.79
CA SER A 301 -29.02 23.58 -10.34
C SER A 301 -28.18 24.82 -10.06
N SER A 302 -28.62 26.03 -10.47
CA SER A 302 -27.95 27.28 -10.09
C SER A 302 -28.17 27.67 -8.62
N ARG A 303 -29.18 27.07 -7.98
CA ARG A 303 -29.52 27.27 -6.56
C ARG A 303 -28.88 26.22 -5.65
N TRP A 304 -28.28 25.17 -6.21
CA TRP A 304 -27.65 24.10 -5.43
C TRP A 304 -26.34 24.57 -4.80
N THR A 305 -26.23 24.39 -3.49
CA THR A 305 -25.07 24.80 -2.69
C THR A 305 -23.80 24.08 -3.11
N TYR A 306 -23.89 22.78 -3.44
CA TYR A 306 -22.74 21.90 -3.66
C TYR A 306 -22.39 21.66 -5.14
N ALA A 307 -23.10 22.30 -6.07
CA ALA A 307 -22.89 22.10 -7.51
C ALA A 307 -21.52 22.62 -7.96
N LYS A 308 -21.06 23.71 -7.33
CA LYS A 308 -19.77 24.37 -7.58
C LYS A 308 -18.55 23.50 -7.23
N ASP A 309 -18.73 22.46 -6.41
CA ASP A 309 -17.63 21.60 -5.97
C ASP A 309 -17.11 20.68 -7.09
N GLY A 310 -17.82 20.60 -8.22
CA GLY A 310 -17.45 19.73 -9.33
C GLY A 310 -17.53 18.25 -8.96
N ARG A 311 -16.61 17.44 -9.50
CA ARG A 311 -16.55 16.00 -9.26
C ARG A 311 -16.06 15.70 -7.85
N GLN A 312 -16.86 14.98 -7.09
CA GLN A 312 -16.55 14.59 -5.72
C GLN A 312 -16.98 13.14 -5.46
N PRO A 313 -16.47 12.48 -4.41
CA PRO A 313 -17.21 11.42 -3.75
C PRO A 313 -18.56 11.99 -3.30
N ARG A 314 -19.65 11.25 -3.49
CA ARG A 314 -21.00 11.74 -3.22
C ARG A 314 -21.82 10.69 -2.50
N THR A 315 -22.73 11.17 -1.67
CA THR A 315 -23.79 10.39 -1.04
C THR A 315 -25.12 11.04 -1.41
N ALA A 316 -26.13 10.25 -1.74
CA ALA A 316 -27.47 10.73 -2.05
C ALA A 316 -28.53 9.72 -1.65
N LEU A 317 -29.75 10.24 -1.55
CA LEU A 317 -30.97 9.51 -1.30
C LEU A 317 -31.96 9.83 -2.44
N GLY A 318 -32.57 8.80 -3.01
CA GLY A 318 -33.67 8.92 -3.95
C GLY A 318 -34.92 8.21 -3.45
N LEU A 319 -36.09 8.77 -3.73
CA LEU A 319 -37.39 8.16 -3.46
C LEU A 319 -38.13 7.98 -4.78
N LYS A 320 -38.65 6.76 -5.01
CA LYS A 320 -39.52 6.46 -6.15
C LYS A 320 -40.98 6.66 -5.75
N ARG A 321 -41.84 6.82 -6.76
CA ARG A 321 -43.29 7.02 -6.60
C ARG A 321 -43.99 5.95 -5.75
N ASP A 322 -43.53 4.71 -5.83
CA ASP A 322 -44.12 3.59 -5.11
C ASP A 322 -43.70 3.53 -3.63
N GLY A 323 -42.78 4.39 -3.18
CA GLY A 323 -42.21 4.38 -1.84
C GLY A 323 -40.84 3.70 -1.75
N THR A 324 -40.31 3.17 -2.86
CA THR A 324 -38.98 2.56 -2.89
C THR A 324 -37.91 3.61 -2.58
N MET A 325 -37.03 3.29 -1.64
CA MET A 325 -35.91 4.13 -1.24
C MET A 325 -34.60 3.66 -1.88
N VAL A 326 -33.84 4.57 -2.48
CA VAL A 326 -32.53 4.30 -3.09
C VAL A 326 -31.45 5.07 -2.35
N LEU A 327 -30.59 4.36 -1.61
CA LEU A 327 -29.39 4.91 -0.98
C LEU A 327 -28.22 4.76 -1.94
N TYR A 328 -27.48 5.84 -2.21
CA TYR A 328 -26.47 5.85 -3.27
C TYR A 328 -25.17 6.50 -2.80
N ALA A 329 -24.06 5.78 -2.96
CA ALA A 329 -22.71 6.26 -2.66
C ALA A 329 -21.81 6.13 -3.90
N VAL A 330 -20.94 7.10 -4.09
CA VAL A 330 -19.99 7.17 -5.21
C VAL A 330 -18.60 7.45 -4.68
N ASP A 331 -17.65 6.58 -4.98
CA ASP A 331 -16.24 6.84 -4.67
C ASP A 331 -15.70 8.00 -5.52
N GLY A 332 -14.70 8.72 -5.03
CA GLY A 332 -14.10 9.83 -5.77
C GLY A 332 -12.74 10.26 -5.25
N ARG A 333 -12.09 11.19 -5.95
CA ARG A 333 -10.73 11.70 -5.65
C ARG A 333 -9.65 10.61 -5.61
N GLN A 334 -9.82 9.52 -6.37
CA GLN A 334 -8.90 8.38 -6.35
C GLN A 334 -8.42 8.05 -7.76
N THR A 335 -7.19 8.47 -8.08
CA THR A 335 -6.54 8.19 -9.37
C THR A 335 -6.51 6.70 -9.67
N GLY A 336 -6.95 6.31 -10.87
CA GLY A 336 -7.00 4.92 -11.33
C GLY A 336 -8.17 4.09 -10.76
N HIS A 337 -8.94 4.63 -9.80
CA HIS A 337 -10.10 3.95 -9.22
C HIS A 337 -11.39 4.71 -9.54
N SER A 338 -11.66 5.84 -8.90
CA SER A 338 -12.90 6.59 -9.15
C SER A 338 -12.65 8.10 -9.08
N VAL A 339 -13.07 8.81 -10.12
CA VAL A 339 -12.98 10.28 -10.18
C VAL A 339 -14.13 10.98 -9.44
N GLY A 340 -15.20 10.26 -9.13
CA GLY A 340 -16.42 10.82 -8.54
C GLY A 340 -17.33 11.50 -9.56
N LEU A 341 -18.47 11.99 -9.08
CA LEU A 341 -19.50 12.63 -9.90
C LEU A 341 -19.69 14.09 -9.52
N THR A 342 -20.07 14.90 -10.52
CA THR A 342 -20.68 16.20 -10.25
C THR A 342 -22.06 15.97 -9.63
N GLN A 343 -22.55 16.94 -8.87
CA GLN A 343 -23.90 16.84 -8.28
C GLN A 343 -24.99 16.66 -9.36
N LYS A 344 -24.83 17.31 -10.52
CA LYS A 344 -25.74 17.13 -11.66
C LYS A 344 -25.71 15.71 -12.22
N ASN A 345 -24.53 15.11 -12.38
CA ASN A 345 -24.45 13.73 -12.85
C ASN A 345 -25.07 12.74 -11.85
N LEU A 346 -24.91 13.01 -10.54
CA LEU A 346 -25.55 12.23 -9.48
C LEU A 346 -27.08 12.33 -9.52
N ALA A 347 -27.61 13.54 -9.72
CA ALA A 347 -29.04 13.76 -9.88
C ALA A 347 -29.58 13.06 -11.14
N ASP A 348 -28.90 13.22 -12.28
CA ASP A 348 -29.27 12.57 -13.55
C ASP A 348 -29.28 11.04 -13.42
N GLU A 349 -28.33 10.45 -12.69
CA GLU A 349 -28.27 9.02 -12.40
C GLU A 349 -29.52 8.53 -11.69
N LEU A 350 -29.82 9.11 -10.51
CA LEU A 350 -30.95 8.67 -9.69
C LEU A 350 -32.30 8.98 -10.34
N PHE A 351 -32.39 10.10 -11.06
CA PHE A 351 -33.56 10.42 -11.87
C PHE A 351 -33.85 9.34 -12.92
N ARG A 352 -32.82 8.88 -13.64
CA ARG A 352 -32.98 7.80 -14.64
C ARG A 352 -33.29 6.45 -14.02
N GLN A 353 -32.90 6.21 -12.78
CA GLN A 353 -33.31 5.02 -12.02
C GLN A 353 -34.77 5.09 -11.55
N GLY A 354 -35.50 6.18 -11.86
CA GLY A 354 -36.92 6.34 -11.60
C GLY A 354 -37.24 7.03 -10.27
N CYS A 355 -36.27 7.66 -9.62
CA CYS A 355 -36.53 8.47 -8.44
C CYS A 355 -37.27 9.77 -8.83
N GLU A 356 -38.39 10.04 -8.18
CA GLU A 356 -39.17 11.28 -8.33
C GLU A 356 -38.71 12.37 -7.35
N THR A 357 -38.08 11.98 -6.24
CA THR A 357 -37.40 12.91 -5.32
C THR A 357 -35.96 12.45 -5.15
N VAL A 358 -35.00 13.38 -5.24
CA VAL A 358 -33.57 13.07 -5.03
C VAL A 358 -32.94 14.19 -4.22
N VAL A 359 -32.28 13.85 -3.12
CA VAL A 359 -31.56 14.80 -2.26
C VAL A 359 -30.09 14.44 -2.16
N ASN A 360 -29.25 15.47 -2.06
CA ASN A 360 -27.83 15.31 -1.77
C ASN A 360 -27.64 15.12 -0.25
N LEU A 361 -26.81 14.15 0.13
CA LEU A 361 -26.35 13.94 1.51
C LEU A 361 -24.90 14.43 1.65
N ASP A 362 -24.35 14.41 2.87
CA ASP A 362 -22.96 14.81 3.07
C ASP A 362 -22.00 13.93 2.24
N GLY A 363 -21.05 14.57 1.57
CA GLY A 363 -20.22 13.93 0.54
C GLY A 363 -18.72 13.99 0.88
N GLY A 364 -17.90 13.92 -0.17
CA GLY A 364 -16.44 14.02 -0.01
C GLY A 364 -15.90 12.93 0.91
N GLY A 365 -15.11 13.32 1.91
CA GLY A 365 -14.50 12.38 2.85
C GLY A 365 -15.50 11.65 3.76
N SER A 366 -16.75 12.12 3.84
CA SER A 366 -17.82 11.51 4.63
C SER A 366 -18.50 10.34 3.92
N THR A 367 -18.41 10.29 2.58
CA THR A 367 -19.04 9.27 1.74
C THR A 367 -18.66 7.87 2.20
N SER A 368 -19.63 7.18 2.82
CA SER A 368 -19.44 5.83 3.34
C SER A 368 -20.73 5.03 3.27
N LEU A 369 -20.60 3.78 2.84
CA LEU A 369 -21.70 2.82 2.69
C LEU A 369 -21.25 1.46 3.22
N SER A 370 -22.07 0.87 4.09
CA SER A 370 -21.85 -0.43 4.72
C SER A 370 -23.05 -1.32 4.46
N VAL A 371 -22.82 -2.60 4.13
CA VAL A 371 -23.87 -3.59 3.85
C VAL A 371 -23.45 -4.94 4.41
N TRP A 372 -24.40 -5.72 4.94
CA TRP A 372 -24.19 -7.12 5.26
C TRP A 372 -24.39 -7.96 3.99
N ILE A 373 -23.31 -8.15 3.25
CA ILE A 373 -23.34 -9.03 2.07
C ILE A 373 -23.53 -10.49 2.55
N PRO A 374 -24.53 -11.22 2.03
CA PRO A 374 -24.79 -12.59 2.46
C PRO A 374 -23.55 -13.49 2.36
N GLY A 375 -23.31 -14.30 3.40
CA GLY A 375 -22.11 -15.15 3.50
C GLY A 375 -20.96 -14.50 4.28
N GLN A 376 -21.00 -13.19 4.50
CA GLN A 376 -20.10 -12.48 5.41
C GLN A 376 -20.59 -12.55 6.87
N SER A 377 -19.72 -12.23 7.81
CA SER A 377 -19.99 -12.34 9.26
C SER A 377 -20.79 -11.17 9.85
N GLY A 378 -21.07 -10.13 9.08
CA GLY A 378 -21.65 -8.88 9.57
C GLY A 378 -21.67 -7.80 8.50
N PRO A 379 -22.25 -6.63 8.79
CA PRO A 379 -22.18 -5.48 7.91
C PRO A 379 -20.74 -5.00 7.76
N ALA A 380 -20.33 -4.75 6.51
CA ALA A 380 -19.00 -4.27 6.18
C ALA A 380 -19.05 -3.13 5.17
N MET A 381 -18.03 -2.27 5.24
CA MET A 381 -17.83 -1.16 4.32
C MET A 381 -17.58 -1.68 2.91
N GLN A 382 -18.36 -1.17 1.95
CA GLN A 382 -18.28 -1.61 0.56
C GLN A 382 -17.53 -0.61 -0.33
N ASN A 383 -17.69 0.68 -0.07
CA ASN A 383 -17.04 1.73 -0.85
C ASN A 383 -15.62 2.03 -0.33
N LYS A 384 -14.81 2.72 -1.13
CA LYS A 384 -13.44 3.12 -0.76
C LYS A 384 -13.40 4.60 -0.36
N PRO A 385 -13.26 4.94 0.93
CA PRO A 385 -13.23 6.33 1.37
C PRO A 385 -12.10 7.14 0.73
N SER A 386 -12.37 8.38 0.33
CA SER A 386 -11.37 9.21 -0.38
C SER A 386 -10.13 9.54 0.45
N GLY A 387 -10.25 9.54 1.79
CA GLY A 387 -9.15 9.80 2.73
C GLY A 387 -8.33 8.56 3.11
N GLY A 388 -8.61 7.39 2.52
CA GLY A 388 -7.98 6.11 2.89
C GLY A 388 -8.64 5.40 4.07
N SER A 389 -9.41 6.11 4.90
CA SER A 389 -10.29 5.57 5.93
C SER A 389 -11.60 6.36 5.97
N ALA A 390 -12.68 5.74 6.46
CA ALA A 390 -13.94 6.47 6.62
C ALA A 390 -13.83 7.55 7.69
N ARG A 391 -14.39 8.71 7.39
CA ARG A 391 -14.47 9.83 8.32
C ARG A 391 -15.43 9.49 9.46
N ARG A 392 -15.24 10.18 10.58
CA ARG A 392 -16.23 10.25 11.66
C ARG A 392 -17.33 11.25 11.28
N CYS A 393 -18.56 10.79 11.11
CA CYS A 393 -19.71 11.63 10.78
C CYS A 393 -20.64 11.76 11.98
N ALA A 394 -21.46 12.82 11.95
CA ALA A 394 -22.39 13.16 13.01
C ALA A 394 -23.61 12.25 13.04
N SER A 395 -24.06 11.73 11.89
CA SER A 395 -25.24 10.87 11.80
C SER A 395 -25.18 9.91 10.62
N TYR A 396 -26.02 8.88 10.70
CA TYR A 396 -26.15 7.81 9.72
C TYR A 396 -27.61 7.42 9.51
N LEU A 397 -27.94 7.08 8.28
CA LEU A 397 -29.17 6.39 7.91
C LEU A 397 -28.88 4.89 7.84
N MET A 398 -29.60 4.10 8.63
CA MET A 398 -29.43 2.65 8.72
C MET A 398 -30.68 1.91 8.30
N LEU A 399 -30.49 0.74 7.70
CA LEU A 399 -31.54 -0.19 7.33
C LEU A 399 -31.48 -1.37 8.30
N VAL A 400 -32.56 -1.58 9.05
CA VAL A 400 -32.63 -2.55 10.14
C VAL A 400 -33.82 -3.49 9.97
N THR A 401 -33.79 -4.65 10.63
CA THR A 401 -34.91 -5.59 10.67
C THR A 401 -35.02 -6.29 12.03
N ASP A 402 -36.17 -6.89 12.32
CA ASP A 402 -36.38 -7.77 13.48
C ASP A 402 -35.95 -9.22 13.19
N GLU A 403 -35.79 -9.60 11.91
CA GLU A 403 -35.38 -10.94 11.51
C GLU A 403 -33.89 -11.14 11.79
N THR A 404 -33.59 -11.91 12.85
CA THR A 404 -32.23 -12.20 13.32
C THR A 404 -31.73 -13.59 12.93
N GLY A 405 -32.57 -14.39 12.25
CA GLY A 405 -32.28 -15.75 11.82
C GLY A 405 -32.66 -16.82 12.85
N ASP A 406 -33.15 -17.97 12.36
CA ASP A 406 -33.49 -19.13 13.19
C ASP A 406 -32.39 -20.22 13.23
N GLY A 407 -31.22 -19.94 12.62
CA GLY A 407 -30.11 -20.86 12.48
C GLY A 407 -30.34 -21.99 11.48
N ARG A 408 -31.44 -21.97 10.70
CA ARG A 408 -31.70 -22.96 9.65
C ARG A 408 -31.35 -22.38 8.29
N ALA A 409 -30.59 -23.16 7.53
CA ALA A 409 -30.26 -22.82 6.15
C ALA A 409 -31.53 -22.55 5.32
N SER A 410 -31.63 -21.35 4.76
CA SER A 410 -32.73 -20.93 3.90
C SER A 410 -32.30 -20.81 2.45
N ARG A 411 -31.06 -20.34 2.18
CA ARG A 411 -30.50 -20.22 0.83
C ARG A 411 -28.98 -20.43 0.76
N LEU A 412 -28.48 -20.62 -0.45
CA LEU A 412 -27.06 -20.67 -0.78
C LEU A 412 -26.57 -19.30 -1.27
N VAL A 413 -25.32 -18.98 -0.99
CA VAL A 413 -24.67 -17.73 -1.43
C VAL A 413 -23.21 -18.01 -1.76
N LEU A 414 -22.65 -17.23 -2.67
CA LEU A 414 -21.22 -17.23 -2.97
C LEU A 414 -20.54 -16.20 -2.08
N GLU A 415 -19.40 -16.54 -1.45
CA GLU A 415 -18.71 -15.59 -0.55
C GLU A 415 -18.26 -14.30 -1.24
N GLU A 416 -18.00 -14.37 -2.53
CA GLU A 416 -17.65 -13.23 -3.37
C GLU A 416 -18.48 -13.29 -4.65
N GLU A 417 -19.14 -12.18 -5.00
CA GLU A 417 -19.99 -12.07 -6.19
C GLU A 417 -19.45 -11.00 -7.14
N GLY A 418 -19.84 -11.09 -8.42
CA GLY A 418 -19.46 -10.09 -9.42
C GLY A 418 -18.02 -10.20 -9.92
N GLN A 419 -17.42 -11.39 -9.81
CA GLN A 419 -16.10 -11.66 -10.38
C GLN A 419 -16.12 -11.45 -11.90
N VAL A 420 -15.04 -10.90 -12.45
CA VAL A 420 -14.90 -10.68 -13.88
C VAL A 420 -14.00 -11.76 -14.46
N VAL A 421 -14.35 -12.35 -15.60
CA VAL A 421 -13.57 -13.41 -16.24
C VAL A 421 -13.42 -13.09 -17.72
N LEU A 422 -12.17 -13.03 -18.19
CA LEU A 422 -11.87 -12.87 -19.61
C LEU A 422 -12.31 -14.13 -20.37
N SER A 423 -12.93 -13.93 -21.53
CA SER A 423 -13.26 -14.98 -22.49
C SER A 423 -12.10 -15.96 -22.70
N GLY A 424 -12.37 -17.26 -22.52
CA GLY A 424 -11.37 -18.33 -22.58
C GLY A 424 -10.56 -18.58 -21.30
N SER A 425 -10.66 -17.71 -20.28
CA SER A 425 -10.05 -17.92 -18.97
C SER A 425 -10.92 -18.77 -18.04
N SER A 426 -10.31 -19.42 -17.06
CA SER A 426 -11.00 -20.18 -16.02
C SER A 426 -10.78 -19.62 -14.62
N LEU A 427 -11.88 -19.42 -13.89
CA LEU A 427 -11.92 -18.97 -12.51
C LEU A 427 -12.33 -20.13 -11.60
N SER A 428 -11.53 -20.41 -10.57
CA SER A 428 -12.01 -21.24 -9.45
C SER A 428 -13.07 -20.46 -8.68
N LEU A 429 -14.30 -20.98 -8.64
CA LEU A 429 -15.40 -20.28 -7.99
C LEU A 429 -15.10 -20.11 -6.49
N PRO A 430 -15.43 -18.94 -5.92
CA PRO A 430 -15.37 -18.73 -4.48
C PRO A 430 -16.16 -19.78 -3.70
N GLN A 431 -15.88 -19.87 -2.41
CA GLN A 431 -16.57 -20.81 -1.54
C GLN A 431 -18.08 -20.49 -1.47
N VAL A 432 -18.90 -21.54 -1.54
CA VAL A 432 -20.36 -21.43 -1.33
C VAL A 432 -20.68 -21.66 0.14
N ARG A 433 -21.56 -20.82 0.69
CA ARG A 433 -22.10 -20.95 2.04
C ARG A 433 -23.61 -21.11 2.01
N ALA A 434 -24.14 -21.75 3.05
CA ALA A 434 -25.56 -21.64 3.38
C ALA A 434 -25.73 -20.53 4.43
N VAL A 435 -26.80 -19.75 4.29
CA VAL A 435 -27.21 -18.72 5.25
C VAL A 435 -28.65 -18.94 5.69
N ASP A 436 -29.01 -18.48 6.88
CA ASP A 436 -30.40 -18.36 7.32
C ASP A 436 -31.03 -17.03 6.86
N ASP A 437 -32.29 -16.80 7.22
CA ASP A 437 -33.05 -15.61 6.83
C ASP A 437 -32.52 -14.31 7.48
N GLY A 438 -31.72 -14.43 8.56
CA GLY A 438 -30.99 -13.32 9.20
C GLY A 438 -29.60 -13.08 8.61
N LEU A 439 -29.22 -13.76 7.52
CA LEU A 439 -27.91 -13.72 6.87
C LEU A 439 -26.77 -14.39 7.62
N ASN A 440 -27.05 -15.08 8.73
CA ASN A 440 -26.01 -15.76 9.49
C ASN A 440 -25.49 -16.97 8.68
N PRO A 441 -24.18 -17.16 8.54
CA PRO A 441 -23.62 -18.38 7.99
C PRO A 441 -23.98 -19.60 8.84
N VAL A 442 -24.56 -20.62 8.22
CA VAL A 442 -25.02 -21.84 8.88
C VAL A 442 -24.48 -23.10 8.21
N SER A 443 -24.43 -24.20 8.95
CA SER A 443 -23.96 -25.48 8.42
C SER A 443 -25.01 -26.14 7.54
N ALA A 444 -24.59 -26.60 6.36
CA ALA A 444 -25.41 -27.40 5.44
C ALA A 444 -24.57 -28.48 4.74
N ASP A 445 -25.20 -29.57 4.29
CA ASP A 445 -24.54 -30.58 3.47
C ASP A 445 -24.43 -30.11 2.02
N LEU A 446 -23.21 -29.75 1.62
CA LEU A 446 -22.87 -29.28 0.27
C LEU A 446 -22.24 -30.37 -0.60
N SER A 447 -22.27 -31.65 -0.17
CA SER A 447 -21.64 -32.77 -0.92
C SER A 447 -22.22 -33.00 -2.30
N ARG A 448 -23.43 -32.48 -2.57
CA ARG A 448 -24.13 -32.56 -3.87
C ARG A 448 -24.40 -31.18 -4.47
N LEU A 449 -23.57 -30.20 -4.12
CA LEU A 449 -23.64 -28.86 -4.68
C LEU A 449 -23.48 -28.92 -6.20
N SER A 450 -24.40 -28.27 -6.91
CA SER A 450 -24.36 -28.08 -8.35
C SER A 450 -24.48 -26.61 -8.70
N TYR A 451 -23.89 -26.25 -9.84
CA TYR A 451 -23.92 -24.93 -10.42
C TYR A 451 -24.53 -25.02 -11.82
N THR A 452 -25.35 -24.05 -12.19
CA THR A 452 -25.90 -23.90 -13.54
C THR A 452 -25.66 -22.47 -14.02
N SER A 453 -25.02 -22.31 -15.17
CA SER A 453 -24.99 -21.04 -15.92
C SER A 453 -26.36 -20.84 -16.56
N LEU A 454 -27.06 -19.74 -16.24
CA LEU A 454 -28.41 -19.49 -16.75
C LEU A 454 -28.40 -18.84 -18.13
N GLU A 455 -27.35 -18.07 -18.45
CA GLU A 455 -27.18 -17.39 -19.73
C GLU A 455 -26.29 -18.17 -20.71
N ASP A 456 -25.82 -19.37 -20.34
CA ASP A 456 -24.92 -20.23 -21.13
C ASP A 456 -23.60 -19.52 -21.54
N LEU A 457 -23.15 -18.53 -20.76
CA LEU A 457 -21.92 -17.77 -21.03
C LEU A 457 -20.65 -18.50 -20.58
N GLY A 458 -20.76 -19.51 -19.73
CA GLY A 458 -19.63 -20.31 -19.27
C GLY A 458 -19.99 -21.76 -18.99
N ARG A 459 -18.97 -22.57 -18.69
CA ARG A 459 -19.12 -23.97 -18.30
C ARG A 459 -18.51 -24.18 -16.93
N ILE A 460 -19.23 -24.91 -16.08
CA ILE A 460 -18.78 -25.17 -14.71
C ILE A 460 -18.46 -26.66 -14.55
N ARG A 461 -17.25 -26.97 -14.12
CA ARG A 461 -16.81 -28.34 -13.78
C ARG A 461 -15.96 -28.30 -12.53
N ASP A 462 -16.29 -29.15 -11.56
CA ASP A 462 -15.55 -29.29 -10.30
C ASP A 462 -15.28 -27.95 -9.58
N GLY A 463 -16.25 -27.04 -9.62
CA GLY A 463 -16.14 -25.70 -9.01
C GLY A 463 -15.33 -24.69 -9.81
N VAL A 464 -14.90 -25.02 -11.04
CA VAL A 464 -14.19 -24.10 -11.94
C VAL A 464 -15.15 -23.61 -13.02
N TYR A 465 -15.30 -22.30 -13.15
CA TYR A 465 -16.04 -21.63 -14.21
C TYR A 465 -15.09 -21.26 -15.35
N THR A 466 -15.29 -21.85 -16.53
CA THR A 466 -14.56 -21.49 -17.76
C THR A 466 -15.44 -20.60 -18.63
N ALA A 467 -15.00 -19.37 -18.88
CA ALA A 467 -15.73 -18.41 -19.68
C ALA A 467 -15.78 -18.83 -21.16
N GLY A 468 -16.96 -18.74 -21.75
CA GLY A 468 -17.19 -18.92 -23.18
C GLY A 468 -16.76 -17.69 -24.00
N PRO A 469 -17.05 -17.70 -25.32
CA PRO A 469 -16.55 -16.69 -26.23
C PRO A 469 -17.28 -15.35 -26.16
N TRP A 470 -18.45 -15.28 -25.51
CA TRP A 470 -19.35 -14.14 -25.54
C TRP A 470 -19.31 -13.35 -24.23
N GLU A 471 -19.24 -12.03 -24.31
CA GLU A 471 -19.37 -11.16 -23.15
C GLU A 471 -20.81 -11.04 -22.62
N GLY A 472 -20.93 -10.75 -21.33
CA GLY A 472 -22.21 -10.55 -20.64
C GLY A 472 -22.13 -10.84 -19.14
N THR A 473 -23.26 -10.73 -18.46
CA THR A 473 -23.40 -11.17 -17.06
C THR A 473 -24.05 -12.54 -17.04
N ASP A 474 -23.37 -13.52 -16.45
CA ASP A 474 -23.89 -14.86 -16.21
C ASP A 474 -24.40 -14.95 -14.76
N THR A 475 -25.65 -15.33 -14.60
CA THR A 475 -26.27 -15.65 -13.33
C THR A 475 -26.09 -17.13 -13.08
N LEU A 476 -25.31 -17.47 -12.06
CA LEU A 476 -25.12 -18.83 -11.61
C LEU A 476 -26.23 -19.24 -10.64
N GLU A 477 -27.00 -20.27 -10.98
CA GLU A 477 -27.86 -20.95 -10.01
C GLU A 477 -27.04 -21.95 -9.20
N LEU A 478 -27.02 -21.77 -7.88
CA LEU A 478 -26.42 -22.67 -6.89
C LEU A 478 -27.52 -23.58 -6.34
N SER A 479 -27.31 -24.89 -6.28
CA SER A 479 -28.32 -25.78 -5.66
C SER A 479 -27.73 -27.00 -4.96
N THR A 480 -28.33 -27.36 -3.82
CA THR A 480 -28.10 -28.65 -3.13
C THR A 480 -29.36 -29.05 -2.35
N GLY A 481 -29.93 -30.20 -2.67
CA GLY A 481 -31.15 -30.69 -2.03
C GLY A 481 -32.35 -29.74 -2.23
N ARG A 482 -32.70 -28.97 -1.19
CA ARG A 482 -33.76 -27.95 -1.23
C ARG A 482 -33.24 -26.51 -1.13
N LEU A 483 -31.95 -26.35 -0.86
CA LEU A 483 -31.31 -25.04 -0.79
C LEU A 483 -30.93 -24.62 -2.20
N TRP A 484 -31.16 -23.37 -2.50
CA TRP A 484 -30.82 -22.75 -3.77
C TRP A 484 -30.38 -21.31 -3.53
N GLY A 485 -29.73 -20.72 -4.50
CA GLY A 485 -29.30 -19.34 -4.49
C GLY A 485 -28.76 -18.92 -5.85
N THR A 486 -28.41 -17.66 -5.99
CA THR A 486 -27.85 -17.11 -7.23
C THR A 486 -26.60 -16.30 -6.94
N ALA A 487 -25.67 -16.26 -7.88
CA ALA A 487 -24.51 -15.37 -7.85
C ALA A 487 -24.21 -14.87 -9.28
N GLN A 488 -23.59 -13.70 -9.43
CA GLN A 488 -23.25 -13.15 -10.75
C GLN A 488 -21.75 -13.26 -11.06
N ILE A 489 -21.44 -13.56 -12.33
CA ILE A 489 -20.11 -13.47 -12.94
C ILE A 489 -20.21 -12.62 -14.20
N HIS A 490 -19.21 -11.79 -14.47
CA HIS A 490 -19.16 -10.98 -15.69
C HIS A 490 -18.11 -11.54 -16.66
N VAL A 491 -18.55 -12.03 -17.81
CA VAL A 491 -17.65 -12.43 -18.90
C VAL A 491 -17.34 -11.22 -19.77
N VAL A 492 -16.05 -11.01 -20.06
CA VAL A 492 -15.59 -9.89 -20.90
C VAL A 492 -14.72 -10.39 -22.03
N GLU A 493 -14.78 -9.75 -23.21
CA GLU A 493 -13.95 -10.13 -24.37
C GLU A 493 -12.62 -9.35 -24.43
N SER A 494 -12.50 -8.26 -23.67
CA SER A 494 -11.34 -7.38 -23.70
C SER A 494 -10.80 -7.05 -22.31
N LEU A 495 -9.51 -6.71 -22.26
CA LEU A 495 -8.85 -6.16 -21.08
C LEU A 495 -8.67 -4.65 -21.25
N THR A 496 -8.72 -3.91 -20.15
CA THR A 496 -8.31 -2.49 -20.10
C THR A 496 -6.84 -2.33 -19.71
N GLU A 497 -6.28 -3.31 -19.02
CA GLU A 497 -4.87 -3.34 -18.64
C GLU A 497 -4.32 -4.77 -18.80
N LEU A 498 -3.12 -4.88 -19.36
CA LEU A 498 -2.34 -6.10 -19.46
C LEU A 498 -0.95 -5.80 -18.90
N LYS A 499 -0.48 -6.66 -18.00
CA LYS A 499 0.80 -6.49 -17.33
C LYS A 499 1.53 -7.82 -17.23
N VAL A 500 2.75 -7.84 -17.76
CA VAL A 500 3.72 -8.94 -17.62
C VAL A 500 4.80 -8.55 -16.63
N THR A 501 5.13 -9.45 -15.70
CA THR A 501 6.22 -9.33 -14.72
C THR A 501 7.05 -10.61 -14.69
N ARG A 502 8.18 -10.59 -13.97
CA ARG A 502 8.80 -11.83 -13.49
C ARG A 502 7.96 -12.38 -12.34
N GLN A 503 7.87 -13.70 -12.22
CA GLN A 503 7.12 -14.32 -11.12
C GLN A 503 7.66 -13.85 -9.75
N GLY A 504 6.75 -13.41 -8.88
CA GLY A 504 7.09 -12.87 -7.56
C GLY A 504 7.50 -11.38 -7.56
N GLU A 505 7.61 -10.75 -8.73
CA GLU A 505 7.90 -9.32 -8.85
C GLU A 505 6.66 -8.50 -9.21
N SER A 506 6.64 -7.24 -8.77
CA SER A 506 5.54 -6.30 -9.04
C SER A 506 5.82 -5.32 -10.17
N ALA A 507 7.07 -5.21 -10.64
CA ALA A 507 7.45 -4.26 -11.68
C ALA A 507 7.09 -4.82 -13.07
N ALA A 508 6.48 -3.98 -13.91
CA ALA A 508 6.18 -4.37 -15.29
C ALA A 508 7.49 -4.58 -16.06
N LEU A 509 7.58 -5.71 -16.75
CA LEU A 509 8.75 -6.12 -17.50
C LEU A 509 8.68 -5.52 -18.91
N ASN A 510 9.56 -4.56 -19.21
CA ASN A 510 9.67 -3.97 -20.56
C ASN A 510 10.96 -4.41 -21.26
N THR A 511 11.96 -4.82 -20.49
CA THR A 511 13.26 -5.28 -20.97
C THR A 511 13.73 -6.45 -20.12
N LEU A 512 14.45 -7.37 -20.74
CA LEU A 512 15.08 -8.54 -20.14
C LEU A 512 16.53 -8.59 -20.60
N THR A 513 17.46 -8.47 -19.66
CA THR A 513 18.86 -8.81 -19.91
C THR A 513 19.09 -10.24 -19.43
N VAL A 514 19.59 -11.11 -20.31
CA VAL A 514 19.57 -12.57 -20.07
C VAL A 514 20.89 -13.25 -20.37
N LYS A 515 21.19 -14.34 -19.66
CA LYS A 515 22.31 -15.24 -19.95
C LYS A 515 21.84 -16.40 -20.87
N PRO A 516 22.75 -16.99 -21.66
CA PRO A 516 22.46 -18.24 -22.37
C PRO A 516 21.88 -19.29 -21.42
N ASP A 517 20.88 -20.02 -21.91
CA ASP A 517 20.21 -21.12 -21.18
C ASP A 517 19.54 -20.71 -19.85
N GLU A 518 19.37 -19.41 -19.57
CA GLU A 518 18.62 -18.91 -18.42
C GLU A 518 17.12 -19.21 -18.57
N GLU A 519 16.48 -19.60 -17.47
CA GLU A 519 15.03 -19.81 -17.39
C GLU A 519 14.38 -18.73 -16.54
N ILE A 520 13.34 -18.08 -17.08
CA ILE A 520 12.63 -16.98 -16.44
C ILE A 520 11.14 -17.25 -16.47
N GLN A 521 10.54 -17.44 -15.30
CA GLN A 521 9.09 -17.57 -15.18
C GLN A 521 8.42 -16.22 -15.33
N LEU A 522 7.62 -16.05 -16.39
CA LEU A 522 6.78 -14.87 -16.58
C LEU A 522 5.49 -15.02 -15.79
N ALA A 523 5.00 -13.92 -15.24
CA ALA A 523 3.66 -13.80 -14.68
C ALA A 523 2.88 -12.79 -15.51
N VAL A 524 1.71 -13.19 -16.01
CA VAL A 524 0.82 -12.35 -16.81
C VAL A 524 -0.44 -12.07 -16.00
N SER A 525 -0.82 -10.80 -15.93
CA SER A 525 -2.02 -10.35 -15.24
C SER A 525 -2.79 -9.40 -16.14
N GLY A 526 -4.11 -9.41 -16.00
CA GLY A 526 -5.01 -8.62 -16.84
C GLY A 526 -6.23 -8.16 -16.05
N SER A 527 -6.62 -6.90 -16.24
CA SER A 527 -7.79 -6.32 -15.60
C SER A 527 -8.75 -5.70 -16.61
N TYR A 528 -10.04 -5.66 -16.25
CA TYR A 528 -11.10 -4.95 -16.95
C TYR A 528 -11.70 -3.92 -16.00
N TRP A 529 -11.49 -2.63 -16.30
CA TRP A 529 -11.87 -1.48 -15.48
C TRP A 529 -11.52 -1.65 -14.00
N GLY A 530 -10.29 -2.09 -13.73
CA GLY A 530 -9.75 -2.25 -12.37
C GLY A 530 -10.18 -3.54 -11.66
N ARG A 531 -11.01 -4.40 -12.28
CA ARG A 531 -11.31 -5.75 -11.78
C ARG A 531 -10.39 -6.77 -12.44
N THR A 532 -9.80 -7.67 -11.66
CA THR A 532 -9.07 -8.82 -12.21
C THR A 532 -9.97 -9.60 -13.15
N ALA A 533 -9.50 -9.88 -14.36
CA ALA A 533 -10.26 -10.59 -15.38
C ALA A 533 -9.49 -11.79 -15.96
N LEU A 534 -8.15 -11.72 -15.98
CA LEU A 534 -7.30 -12.82 -16.41
C LEU A 534 -6.90 -13.68 -15.20
N TRP A 535 -7.36 -14.93 -15.16
CA TRP A 535 -7.17 -15.84 -14.02
C TRP A 535 -6.17 -16.96 -14.30
N ASP A 536 -5.95 -17.27 -15.57
CA ASP A 536 -5.02 -18.28 -16.05
C ASP A 536 -4.38 -17.83 -17.39
N LEU A 537 -3.44 -18.63 -17.91
CA LEU A 537 -2.74 -18.34 -19.16
C LEU A 537 -3.45 -18.90 -20.40
N ALA A 538 -4.57 -19.60 -20.25
CA ALA A 538 -5.29 -20.21 -21.37
C ALA A 538 -5.66 -19.22 -22.49
N PRO A 539 -6.09 -17.97 -22.22
CA PRO A 539 -6.35 -16.97 -23.26
C PRO A 539 -5.12 -16.11 -23.64
N VAL A 540 -3.92 -16.47 -23.17
CA VAL A 540 -2.68 -15.72 -23.41
C VAL A 540 -1.91 -16.30 -24.60
N SER A 541 -1.46 -15.43 -25.49
CA SER A 541 -0.60 -15.79 -26.62
C SER A 541 0.81 -15.24 -26.41
N PHE A 542 1.81 -16.11 -26.49
CA PHE A 542 3.23 -15.75 -26.50
C PHE A 542 3.81 -15.84 -27.91
N LYS A 543 4.57 -14.82 -28.32
CA LYS A 543 5.34 -14.82 -29.58
C LYS A 543 6.75 -14.31 -29.33
N VAL A 544 7.74 -15.11 -29.70
CA VAL A 544 9.16 -14.74 -29.60
C VAL A 544 9.72 -14.33 -30.97
N THR A 545 10.57 -13.31 -30.99
CA THR A 545 11.30 -12.84 -32.17
C THR A 545 12.80 -12.74 -31.87
N GLY A 546 13.67 -12.92 -32.87
CA GLY A 546 15.12 -12.69 -32.74
C GLY A 546 15.93 -13.87 -32.21
N ASP A 547 15.39 -15.09 -32.25
CA ASP A 547 16.06 -16.32 -31.80
C ASP A 547 16.60 -16.25 -30.35
N VAL A 548 15.91 -15.48 -29.51
CA VAL A 548 16.31 -15.25 -28.11
C VAL A 548 15.91 -16.38 -27.16
N GLY A 549 15.06 -17.31 -27.61
CA GLY A 549 14.55 -18.40 -26.78
C GLY A 549 13.13 -18.84 -27.15
N THR A 550 12.50 -19.59 -26.27
CA THR A 550 11.12 -20.08 -26.38
C THR A 550 10.33 -19.80 -25.11
N VAL A 551 9.02 -19.58 -25.23
CA VAL A 551 8.10 -19.51 -24.08
C VAL A 551 7.11 -20.65 -24.19
N ASP A 552 6.91 -21.42 -23.12
CA ASP A 552 5.92 -22.50 -23.06
C ASP A 552 4.51 -22.00 -22.66
N GLU A 553 3.56 -22.93 -22.52
CA GLU A 553 2.16 -22.61 -22.19
C GLU A 553 1.97 -22.11 -20.75
N ASP A 554 2.91 -22.43 -19.85
CA ASP A 554 2.94 -21.99 -18.46
C ASP A 554 3.68 -20.65 -18.29
N GLY A 555 4.20 -20.08 -19.38
CA GLY A 555 4.91 -18.80 -19.39
C GLY A 555 6.38 -18.88 -18.96
N LEU A 556 6.99 -20.06 -18.95
CA LEU A 556 8.42 -20.22 -18.72
C LEU A 556 9.18 -19.81 -19.99
N PHE A 557 9.96 -18.74 -19.89
CA PHE A 557 10.87 -18.33 -20.96
C PHE A 557 12.23 -19.02 -20.78
N THR A 558 12.60 -19.88 -21.72
CA THR A 558 13.92 -20.50 -21.80
C THR A 558 14.75 -19.79 -22.86
N VAL A 559 15.84 -19.15 -22.44
CA VAL A 559 16.74 -18.39 -23.31
C VAL A 559 17.53 -19.34 -24.20
N SER A 560 17.77 -18.95 -25.46
CA SER A 560 18.57 -19.77 -26.38
C SER A 560 20.04 -19.86 -25.94
N HIS A 561 20.72 -20.91 -26.39
CA HIS A 561 22.15 -21.12 -26.10
C HIS A 561 23.06 -20.04 -26.70
N SER A 562 22.59 -19.32 -27.72
CA SER A 562 23.34 -18.23 -28.36
C SER A 562 22.38 -17.05 -28.64
N PRO A 563 21.92 -16.38 -27.57
CA PRO A 563 20.85 -15.40 -27.70
C PRO A 563 21.34 -14.16 -28.45
N GLY A 564 20.65 -13.82 -29.54
CA GLY A 564 20.78 -12.52 -30.21
C GLY A 564 19.96 -11.43 -29.51
N GLU A 565 19.68 -10.33 -30.21
CA GLU A 565 18.66 -9.37 -29.76
C GLU A 565 17.28 -9.76 -30.29
N GLY A 566 16.26 -9.60 -29.47
CA GLY A 566 14.91 -10.00 -29.82
C GLY A 566 13.85 -9.48 -28.87
N SER A 567 12.69 -10.13 -28.87
CA SER A 567 11.57 -9.71 -28.02
C SER A 567 10.61 -10.86 -27.75
N ILE A 568 9.95 -10.78 -26.59
CA ILE A 568 8.78 -11.58 -26.24
C ILE A 568 7.56 -10.67 -26.34
N ILE A 569 6.58 -11.06 -27.14
CA ILE A 569 5.32 -10.36 -27.35
C ILE A 569 4.24 -11.19 -26.67
N VAL A 570 3.58 -10.61 -25.67
CA VAL A 570 2.51 -11.24 -24.89
C VAL A 570 1.20 -10.54 -25.22
N SER A 571 0.17 -11.30 -25.62
CA SER A 571 -1.14 -10.75 -26.00
C SER A 571 -2.27 -11.47 -25.28
N ALA A 572 -3.24 -10.72 -24.76
CA ALA A 572 -4.47 -11.23 -24.15
C ALA A 572 -5.57 -10.15 -24.18
N GLY A 573 -6.83 -10.55 -24.39
CA GLY A 573 -8.00 -9.64 -24.36
C GLY A 573 -7.86 -8.37 -25.20
N GLY A 574 -7.28 -8.49 -26.39
CA GLY A 574 -7.07 -7.37 -27.32
C GLY A 574 -5.88 -6.46 -27.02
N LEU A 575 -5.16 -6.67 -25.91
CA LEU A 575 -3.95 -5.92 -25.55
C LEU A 575 -2.68 -6.70 -25.88
N THR A 576 -1.56 -5.98 -25.98
CA THR A 576 -0.24 -6.57 -26.23
C THR A 576 0.84 -5.81 -25.46
N GLN A 577 1.75 -6.54 -24.83
CA GLN A 577 2.96 -6.03 -24.20
C GLN A 577 4.20 -6.65 -24.86
N THR A 578 5.17 -5.81 -25.19
CA THR A 578 6.44 -6.23 -25.80
C THR A 578 7.58 -6.08 -24.80
N ILE A 579 8.32 -7.16 -24.59
CA ILE A 579 9.48 -7.22 -23.71
C ILE A 579 10.71 -7.35 -24.59
N LYS A 580 11.60 -6.33 -24.59
CA LYS A 580 12.85 -6.40 -25.34
C LYS A 580 13.82 -7.35 -24.63
N VAL A 581 14.39 -8.32 -25.35
CA VAL A 581 15.38 -9.26 -24.79
C VAL A 581 16.76 -8.93 -25.36
N THR A 582 17.75 -8.84 -24.49
CA THR A 582 19.16 -8.55 -24.83
C THR A 582 20.07 -9.48 -24.03
N PRO A 583 21.08 -10.11 -24.65
CA PRO A 583 22.01 -10.97 -23.93
C PRO A 583 22.92 -10.14 -23.02
N THR A 584 23.30 -10.68 -21.86
CA THR A 584 24.50 -10.22 -21.15
C THR A 584 25.73 -10.55 -21.99
N ASN A 585 26.73 -9.65 -22.04
CA ASN A 585 27.96 -9.88 -22.79
C ASN A 585 28.73 -11.08 -22.20
N VAL A 586 28.63 -12.24 -22.83
CA VAL A 586 29.47 -13.42 -22.53
C VAL A 586 30.51 -13.52 -23.63
N HIS A 587 31.79 -13.40 -23.28
CA HIS A 587 32.89 -13.51 -24.23
C HIS A 587 33.13 -14.99 -24.59
N TRP A 588 32.75 -15.43 -25.79
CA TRP A 588 32.77 -16.85 -26.17
C TRP A 588 34.18 -17.46 -26.22
N ASP A 589 35.21 -16.63 -26.45
CA ASP A 589 36.60 -17.04 -26.41
C ASP A 589 37.16 -17.14 -24.98
N VAL A 590 36.37 -16.80 -23.95
CA VAL A 590 36.67 -17.01 -22.53
C VAL A 590 35.45 -17.66 -21.86
N PRO A 591 35.21 -18.97 -22.09
CA PRO A 591 34.05 -19.65 -21.52
C PRO A 591 34.19 -19.88 -20.01
N GLU A 592 33.06 -20.12 -19.34
CA GLU A 592 33.05 -20.51 -17.93
C GLU A 592 33.87 -21.80 -17.73
N GLY A 593 34.90 -21.72 -16.87
CA GLY A 593 35.91 -22.78 -16.68
C GLY A 593 37.27 -22.49 -17.32
N ASP A 594 37.40 -21.45 -18.16
CA ASP A 594 38.70 -20.93 -18.58
C ASP A 594 39.43 -20.28 -17.39
N TRP A 595 40.75 -20.44 -17.32
CA TRP A 595 41.59 -19.93 -16.22
C TRP A 595 41.52 -18.41 -16.05
N ALA A 596 41.15 -17.66 -17.10
CA ALA A 596 41.02 -16.21 -17.08
C ALA A 596 39.58 -15.72 -16.91
N TYR A 597 38.58 -16.61 -16.90
CA TYR A 597 37.16 -16.26 -16.92
C TYR A 597 36.78 -15.27 -15.81
N GLU A 598 37.07 -15.62 -14.56
CA GLU A 598 36.74 -14.77 -13.40
C GLU A 598 37.39 -13.38 -13.49
N ALA A 599 38.63 -13.32 -13.96
CA ALA A 599 39.37 -12.06 -14.08
C ALA A 599 38.86 -11.18 -15.22
N VAL A 600 38.52 -11.78 -16.35
CA VAL A 600 37.97 -11.07 -17.51
C VAL A 600 36.63 -10.46 -17.15
N GLU A 601 35.73 -11.25 -16.56
CA GLU A 601 34.41 -10.76 -16.14
C GLU A 601 34.55 -9.67 -15.07
N TYR A 602 35.40 -9.86 -14.06
CA TYR A 602 35.68 -8.85 -13.04
C TYR A 602 36.16 -7.52 -13.64
N CYS A 603 37.15 -7.58 -14.54
CA CYS A 603 37.68 -6.38 -15.18
C CYS A 603 36.67 -5.74 -16.14
N TYR A 604 35.83 -6.54 -16.79
CA TYR A 604 34.81 -6.06 -17.72
C TYR A 604 33.67 -5.34 -16.98
N GLU A 605 33.13 -5.94 -15.92
CA GLU A 605 32.11 -5.33 -15.06
C GLU A 605 32.55 -4.00 -14.46
N LYS A 606 33.84 -3.88 -14.12
CA LYS A 606 34.44 -2.63 -13.60
C LYS A 606 34.83 -1.62 -14.69
N GLY A 607 34.60 -1.92 -15.97
CA GLY A 607 34.93 -1.04 -17.09
C GLY A 607 36.44 -0.83 -17.31
N ILE A 608 37.26 -1.76 -16.80
CA ILE A 608 38.73 -1.75 -16.89
C ILE A 608 39.17 -2.21 -18.27
N VAL A 609 38.51 -3.26 -18.77
CA VAL A 609 38.73 -3.84 -20.10
C VAL A 609 37.42 -3.83 -20.90
N THR A 610 37.53 -3.96 -22.22
CA THR A 610 36.42 -4.11 -23.15
C THR A 610 36.65 -5.31 -24.05
N GLY A 611 35.61 -5.84 -24.69
CA GLY A 611 35.74 -6.87 -25.72
C GLY A 611 36.29 -6.29 -27.02
N VAL A 612 36.93 -7.12 -27.85
CA VAL A 612 37.31 -6.75 -29.23
C VAL A 612 36.10 -6.79 -30.18
N THR A 613 35.06 -7.52 -29.80
CA THR A 613 33.71 -7.47 -30.39
C THR A 613 32.67 -7.63 -29.25
N PRO A 614 31.36 -7.51 -29.50
CA PRO A 614 30.34 -7.75 -28.47
C PRO A 614 30.40 -9.14 -27.82
N THR A 615 30.95 -10.15 -28.51
CA THR A 615 31.00 -11.54 -28.04
C THR A 615 32.42 -12.13 -27.93
N LEU A 616 33.48 -11.34 -28.17
CA LEU A 616 34.86 -11.80 -28.08
C LEU A 616 35.71 -10.85 -27.24
N PHE A 617 36.48 -11.39 -26.30
CA PHE A 617 37.43 -10.65 -25.47
C PHE A 617 38.78 -10.43 -26.17
N GLY A 618 39.17 -11.35 -27.05
CA GLY A 618 40.48 -11.39 -27.69
C GLY A 618 41.57 -11.89 -26.75
N ARG A 619 41.30 -12.95 -25.97
CA ARG A 619 42.09 -13.33 -24.79
C ARG A 619 43.59 -13.54 -25.03
N ASP A 620 43.97 -14.04 -26.21
CA ASP A 620 45.35 -14.36 -26.59
C ASP A 620 46.07 -13.21 -27.33
N LEU A 621 45.42 -12.06 -27.54
CA LEU A 621 46.06 -10.90 -28.16
C LEU A 621 47.10 -10.30 -27.22
N ILE A 622 48.22 -9.86 -27.79
CA ILE A 622 49.31 -9.21 -27.06
C ILE A 622 48.90 -7.78 -26.68
N VAL A 623 49.15 -7.39 -25.44
CA VAL A 623 48.88 -6.04 -24.94
C VAL A 623 49.97 -5.07 -25.43
N SER A 624 49.54 -4.02 -26.13
CA SER A 624 50.41 -2.92 -26.54
C SER A 624 50.80 -2.03 -25.34
N ARG A 625 51.83 -1.20 -25.48
CA ARG A 625 52.24 -0.22 -24.47
C ARG A 625 51.13 0.78 -24.16
N ALA A 626 50.38 1.19 -25.17
CA ALA A 626 49.22 2.07 -25.02
C ALA A 626 48.08 1.39 -24.27
N ASP A 627 47.68 0.18 -24.68
CA ASP A 627 46.60 -0.59 -24.03
C ASP A 627 46.90 -0.86 -22.56
N PHE A 628 48.17 -1.17 -22.24
CA PHE A 628 48.61 -1.37 -20.86
C PHE A 628 48.31 -0.13 -20.00
N MET A 629 48.60 1.06 -20.53
CA MET A 629 48.34 2.33 -19.82
C MET A 629 46.85 2.67 -19.75
N VAL A 630 46.07 2.36 -20.80
CA VAL A 630 44.61 2.50 -20.79
C VAL A 630 43.99 1.64 -19.71
N MET A 631 44.40 0.38 -19.59
CA MET A 631 43.85 -0.52 -18.57
C MET A 631 44.20 -0.05 -17.14
N LEU A 632 45.42 0.45 -16.91
CA LEU A 632 45.79 1.05 -15.60
C LEU A 632 45.01 2.34 -15.31
N HIS A 633 44.80 3.19 -16.32
CA HIS A 633 44.01 4.41 -16.19
C HIS A 633 42.55 4.12 -15.87
N ASN A 634 41.96 3.13 -16.53
CA ASN A 634 40.61 2.66 -16.24
C ASN A 634 40.51 2.07 -14.83
N ALA A 635 41.50 1.27 -14.40
CA ALA A 635 41.58 0.72 -13.05
C ALA A 635 41.62 1.81 -11.96
N MET A 636 42.11 3.01 -12.27
CA MET A 636 42.10 4.19 -11.39
C MET A 636 40.81 5.02 -11.46
N GLY A 637 39.80 4.58 -12.21
CA GLY A 637 38.55 5.32 -12.40
C GLY A 637 38.66 6.48 -13.41
N ARG A 638 39.57 6.37 -14.39
CA ARG A 638 39.78 7.35 -15.47
C ARG A 638 40.03 8.80 -14.99
N PRO A 639 40.99 9.03 -14.09
CA PRO A 639 41.30 10.37 -13.58
C PRO A 639 41.69 11.34 -14.71
N ALA A 640 41.30 12.61 -14.57
CA ALA A 640 41.69 13.65 -15.52
C ALA A 640 43.22 13.89 -15.47
N PRO A 641 43.89 14.07 -16.63
CA PRO A 641 45.32 14.33 -16.66
C PRO A 641 45.64 15.75 -16.16
N ALA A 642 46.76 15.91 -15.45
CA ALA A 642 47.22 17.21 -14.98
C ALA A 642 47.70 18.14 -16.11
N ALA A 643 48.25 17.58 -17.19
CA ALA A 643 48.54 18.28 -18.44
C ALA A 643 48.59 17.28 -19.62
N PRO A 644 48.61 17.78 -20.88
CA PRO A 644 48.82 16.96 -22.08
C PRO A 644 50.15 16.16 -22.03
N CYS A 645 50.18 14.96 -22.61
CA CYS A 645 51.45 14.24 -22.77
C CYS A 645 52.38 14.93 -23.79
N THR A 646 53.68 14.79 -23.60
CA THR A 646 54.71 15.43 -24.45
C THR A 646 55.37 14.49 -25.47
N PHE A 647 54.87 13.26 -25.60
CA PHE A 647 55.39 12.29 -26.57
C PHE A 647 55.04 12.68 -28.01
N THR A 648 56.03 12.70 -28.89
CA THR A 648 55.87 13.20 -30.28
C THR A 648 55.24 12.19 -31.23
N ASP A 649 55.18 10.91 -30.84
CA ASP A 649 54.57 9.80 -31.58
C ASP A 649 53.18 9.41 -31.07
N VAL A 650 52.55 10.27 -30.26
CA VAL A 650 51.21 10.06 -29.72
C VAL A 650 50.26 11.13 -30.30
N ASP A 651 49.29 10.69 -31.11
CA ASP A 651 48.25 11.57 -31.68
C ASP A 651 47.25 11.99 -30.58
N VAL A 652 46.91 13.29 -30.54
CA VAL A 652 45.92 13.87 -29.61
C VAL A 652 44.53 13.24 -29.73
N ASN A 653 44.20 12.65 -30.88
CA ASN A 653 42.91 12.02 -31.14
C ASN A 653 42.91 10.50 -30.91
N SER A 654 44.05 9.91 -30.52
CA SER A 654 44.09 8.49 -30.16
C SER A 654 43.27 8.21 -28.89
N ASP A 655 42.65 7.04 -28.84
CA ASP A 655 41.86 6.57 -27.69
C ASP A 655 42.69 6.42 -26.40
N TYR A 656 44.00 6.22 -26.53
CA TYR A 656 44.96 6.15 -25.41
C TYR A 656 45.57 7.50 -25.01
N TYR A 657 45.30 8.61 -25.71
CA TYR A 657 45.93 9.92 -25.44
C TYR A 657 45.74 10.40 -23.99
N THR A 658 44.50 10.31 -23.48
CA THR A 658 44.17 10.74 -22.12
C THR A 658 44.86 9.88 -21.07
N ALA A 659 44.89 8.55 -21.29
CA ALA A 659 45.56 7.62 -20.40
C ALA A 659 47.07 7.90 -20.33
N LEU A 660 47.72 8.17 -21.47
CA LEU A 660 49.14 8.52 -21.51
C LEU A 660 49.44 9.90 -20.91
N SER A 661 48.55 10.87 -21.10
CA SER A 661 48.64 12.20 -20.47
C SER A 661 48.60 12.10 -18.95
N TRP A 662 47.74 11.22 -18.41
CA TRP A 662 47.71 10.94 -16.98
C TRP A 662 48.94 10.14 -16.53
N ALA A 663 49.26 9.04 -17.21
CA ALA A 663 50.34 8.12 -16.86
C ALA A 663 51.71 8.82 -16.83
N GLN A 664 51.95 9.78 -17.73
CA GLN A 664 53.20 10.56 -17.73
C GLN A 664 53.32 11.44 -16.48
N HIS A 665 52.22 12.06 -16.04
CA HIS A 665 52.22 12.95 -14.89
C HIS A 665 52.31 12.22 -13.54
N VAL A 666 51.80 10.99 -13.46
CA VAL A 666 51.95 10.14 -12.26
C VAL A 666 53.22 9.29 -12.29
N GLY A 667 54.08 9.45 -13.30
CA GLY A 667 55.39 8.80 -13.37
C GLY A 667 55.40 7.35 -13.87
N LEU A 668 54.30 6.88 -14.45
CA LEU A 668 54.18 5.54 -15.03
C LEU A 668 54.72 5.49 -16.47
N ALA A 669 54.54 6.55 -17.26
CA ALA A 669 54.99 6.61 -18.65
C ALA A 669 56.23 7.51 -18.79
N ASN A 670 57.42 6.91 -18.95
CA ASN A 670 58.70 7.63 -19.08
C ASN A 670 59.29 7.66 -20.51
N GLY A 671 58.57 7.13 -21.50
CA GLY A 671 59.03 7.07 -22.89
C GLY A 671 60.13 6.02 -23.15
N VAL A 672 60.57 5.93 -24.40
CA VAL A 672 61.65 5.03 -24.84
C VAL A 672 62.94 5.77 -25.27
N GLY A 673 62.96 7.10 -25.13
CA GLY A 673 64.03 7.98 -25.60
C GLY A 673 63.54 8.97 -26.67
N ASP A 674 64.29 10.04 -26.93
CA ASP A 674 64.05 11.03 -28.00
C ASP A 674 62.64 11.65 -28.06
N GLY A 675 61.95 11.70 -26.92
CA GLY A 675 60.58 12.21 -26.83
C GLY A 675 59.51 11.25 -27.37
N LEU A 676 59.82 9.96 -27.53
CA LEU A 676 58.91 8.94 -28.05
C LEU A 676 58.37 8.02 -26.93
N PHE A 677 57.17 7.45 -27.11
CA PHE A 677 56.58 6.45 -26.23
C PHE A 677 56.50 5.04 -26.84
N ALA A 678 56.39 4.94 -28.16
CA ALA A 678 56.10 3.75 -28.95
C ALA A 678 54.78 3.06 -28.54
N PRO A 679 53.60 3.68 -28.76
CA PRO A 679 52.31 3.19 -28.24
C PRO A 679 51.94 1.77 -28.71
N GLU A 680 52.19 1.45 -29.98
CA GLU A 680 51.90 0.13 -30.57
C GLU A 680 52.97 -0.93 -30.27
N GLY A 681 54.07 -0.56 -29.61
CA GLY A 681 55.11 -1.49 -29.24
C GLY A 681 54.63 -2.49 -28.18
N SER A 682 55.17 -3.70 -28.17
CA SER A 682 54.90 -4.67 -27.11
C SER A 682 55.73 -4.37 -25.85
N LEU A 683 55.19 -4.71 -24.67
CA LEU A 683 55.95 -4.76 -23.42
C LEU A 683 56.50 -6.17 -23.19
N SER A 684 57.77 -6.25 -22.81
CA SER A 684 58.27 -7.48 -22.18
C SER A 684 57.69 -7.64 -20.77
N ARG A 685 57.59 -8.88 -20.29
CA ARG A 685 57.07 -9.19 -18.95
C ARG A 685 57.88 -8.52 -17.84
N GLU A 686 59.20 -8.49 -17.95
CA GLU A 686 60.06 -7.79 -16.99
C GLU A 686 59.79 -6.27 -16.96
N GLN A 687 59.46 -5.66 -18.10
CA GLN A 687 59.04 -4.25 -18.15
C GLN A 687 57.65 -4.06 -17.52
N ALA A 688 56.69 -4.95 -17.80
CA ALA A 688 55.36 -4.91 -17.20
C ALA A 688 55.43 -5.02 -15.66
N PHE A 689 56.29 -5.89 -15.12
CA PHE A 689 56.46 -6.03 -13.67
C PHE A 689 56.99 -4.77 -13.01
N THR A 690 57.93 -4.06 -13.65
CA THR A 690 58.38 -2.75 -13.14
C THR A 690 57.29 -1.69 -13.16
N LEU A 691 56.37 -1.75 -14.13
CA LEU A 691 55.24 -0.83 -14.19
C LEU A 691 54.19 -1.15 -13.12
N PHE A 692 53.89 -2.44 -12.89
CA PHE A 692 53.00 -2.85 -11.81
C PHE A 692 53.53 -2.48 -10.43
N GLU A 693 54.83 -2.70 -10.16
CA GLU A 693 55.44 -2.27 -8.90
C GLU A 693 55.28 -0.76 -8.67
N ARG A 694 55.46 0.07 -9.71
CA ARG A 694 55.27 1.53 -9.63
C ARG A 694 53.79 1.92 -9.52
N PHE A 695 52.89 1.13 -10.09
CA PHE A 695 51.46 1.38 -10.07
C PHE A 695 50.85 1.13 -8.69
N LEU A 696 51.31 0.10 -7.97
CA LEU A 696 50.79 -0.26 -6.63
C LEU A 696 50.63 0.94 -5.67
N PRO A 697 51.67 1.77 -5.41
CA PRO A 697 51.52 2.93 -4.53
C PRO A 697 50.59 4.03 -5.11
N ILE A 698 50.51 4.16 -6.44
CA ILE A 698 49.58 5.11 -7.11
C ILE A 698 48.13 4.65 -6.92
N PHE A 699 47.89 3.34 -6.95
CA PHE A 699 46.60 2.73 -6.62
C PHE A 699 46.28 2.77 -5.11
N GLY A 700 47.22 3.18 -4.26
CA GLY A 700 47.05 3.27 -2.81
C GLY A 700 47.49 2.03 -2.05
N THR A 701 48.19 1.09 -2.71
CA THR A 701 48.68 -0.16 -2.11
C THR A 701 50.20 -0.09 -1.93
N ASN A 702 50.65 0.06 -0.68
CA ASN A 702 52.08 0.05 -0.36
C ASN A 702 52.54 -1.37 -0.03
N CYS A 703 53.39 -1.95 -0.88
CA CYS A 703 53.98 -3.26 -0.65
C CYS A 703 55.46 -3.12 -0.22
N PRO A 704 55.94 -3.96 0.72
CA PRO A 704 57.37 -4.06 0.98
C PRO A 704 58.09 -4.60 -0.27
N SER A 705 59.35 -4.21 -0.47
CA SER A 705 60.19 -4.79 -1.52
C SER A 705 60.32 -6.30 -1.31
N GLY A 706 60.14 -7.09 -2.37
CA GLY A 706 60.24 -8.55 -2.30
C GLY A 706 61.67 -9.02 -2.04
N ASN A 707 61.82 -10.16 -1.35
CA ASN A 707 63.13 -10.76 -1.17
C ASN A 707 63.57 -11.41 -2.49
N LEU A 708 64.79 -11.12 -2.96
CA LEU A 708 65.33 -11.71 -4.18
C LEU A 708 65.36 -13.26 -4.13
N ASP A 709 65.39 -13.86 -2.94
CA ASP A 709 65.34 -15.31 -2.77
C ASP A 709 64.06 -15.94 -3.32
N VAL A 710 62.95 -15.19 -3.38
CA VAL A 710 61.69 -15.67 -3.98
C VAL A 710 61.86 -16.01 -5.45
N LEU A 711 62.86 -15.44 -6.13
CA LEU A 711 63.15 -15.71 -7.53
C LEU A 711 63.91 -17.03 -7.73
N ASN A 712 64.47 -17.64 -6.68
CA ASN A 712 65.19 -18.91 -6.77
C ASN A 712 64.29 -20.07 -7.23
N GLN A 713 62.96 -19.93 -7.08
CA GLN A 713 61.99 -20.89 -7.58
C GLN A 713 61.94 -20.97 -9.11
N PHE A 714 62.44 -19.94 -9.82
CA PHE A 714 62.43 -19.89 -11.28
C PHE A 714 63.79 -20.29 -11.88
N ALA A 715 63.74 -21.16 -12.88
CA ALA A 715 64.90 -21.67 -13.60
C ALA A 715 65.53 -20.62 -14.52
N ASP A 716 64.75 -19.65 -14.98
CA ASP A 716 65.13 -18.57 -15.90
C ASP A 716 65.38 -17.23 -15.19
N ARG A 717 65.52 -17.22 -13.86
CA ARG A 717 65.76 -16.01 -13.05
C ARG A 717 66.99 -15.20 -13.49
N ASP A 718 67.99 -15.86 -14.06
CA ASP A 718 69.22 -15.21 -14.53
C ASP A 718 69.03 -14.46 -15.86
N GLN A 719 67.86 -14.61 -16.51
CA GLN A 719 67.47 -13.82 -17.69
C GLN A 719 66.76 -12.51 -17.33
N ILE A 720 66.36 -12.32 -16.06
CA ILE A 720 65.75 -11.09 -15.59
C ILE A 720 66.82 -9.98 -15.63
N ALA A 721 66.54 -8.88 -16.33
CA ALA A 721 67.46 -7.75 -16.37
C ALA A 721 67.63 -7.13 -14.97
N ASP A 722 68.83 -6.62 -14.69
CA ASP A 722 69.16 -6.03 -13.37
C ASP A 722 68.16 -4.96 -12.93
N PHE A 723 67.66 -4.13 -13.88
CA PHE A 723 66.70 -3.07 -13.59
C PHE A 723 65.32 -3.58 -13.14
N ALA A 724 64.96 -4.81 -13.49
CA ALA A 724 63.65 -5.42 -13.21
C ALA A 724 63.69 -6.42 -12.05
N ARG A 725 64.88 -6.75 -11.53
CA ARG A 725 65.07 -7.83 -10.56
C ARG A 725 64.30 -7.61 -9.25
N SER A 726 64.40 -6.40 -8.70
CA SER A 726 63.64 -6.01 -7.49
C SER A 726 62.13 -6.03 -7.74
N ALA A 727 61.68 -5.40 -8.83
CA ALA A 727 60.25 -5.36 -9.17
C ALA A 727 59.66 -6.75 -9.37
N THR A 728 60.40 -7.64 -10.04
CA THR A 728 59.99 -9.03 -10.27
C THR A 728 59.88 -9.78 -8.94
N ALA A 729 60.85 -9.61 -8.03
CA ALA A 729 60.76 -10.19 -6.70
C ALA A 729 59.53 -9.66 -5.94
N THR A 730 59.28 -8.34 -5.98
CA THR A 730 58.12 -7.71 -5.33
C THR A 730 56.80 -8.30 -5.82
N VAL A 731 56.55 -8.33 -7.14
CA VAL A 731 55.25 -8.81 -7.65
C VAL A 731 55.05 -10.33 -7.47
N VAL A 732 56.14 -11.10 -7.39
CA VAL A 732 56.08 -12.55 -7.10
C VAL A 732 55.83 -12.81 -5.62
N GLU A 733 56.56 -12.14 -4.72
CA GLU A 733 56.38 -12.25 -3.26
C GLU A 733 54.95 -11.87 -2.85
N GLN A 734 54.41 -10.84 -3.50
CA GLN A 734 53.03 -10.38 -3.31
C GLN A 734 51.98 -11.26 -4.01
N LYS A 735 52.39 -12.35 -4.69
CA LYS A 735 51.51 -13.28 -5.43
C LYS A 735 50.66 -12.63 -6.54
N LEU A 736 51.06 -11.47 -7.01
CA LEU A 736 50.44 -10.80 -8.16
C LEU A 736 50.80 -11.54 -9.46
N VAL A 737 52.03 -12.05 -9.54
CA VAL A 737 52.56 -12.85 -10.64
C VAL A 737 53.04 -14.19 -10.11
N LEU A 738 52.57 -15.29 -10.70
CA LEU A 738 52.89 -16.66 -10.24
C LEU A 738 53.91 -17.39 -11.12
N GLY A 739 54.18 -16.87 -12.34
CA GLY A 739 54.97 -17.59 -13.34
C GLY A 739 54.19 -18.73 -14.02
N ASP A 740 54.85 -19.41 -14.95
CA ASP A 740 54.37 -20.62 -15.62
C ASP A 740 55.22 -21.80 -15.15
N GLY A 741 54.74 -22.48 -14.10
CA GLY A 741 55.49 -23.53 -13.41
C GLY A 741 56.82 -23.00 -12.84
N LEU A 742 57.95 -23.50 -13.38
CA LEU A 742 59.30 -23.11 -12.95
C LEU A 742 59.90 -21.96 -13.78
N SER A 743 59.12 -21.26 -14.61
CA SER A 743 59.60 -20.16 -15.46
C SER A 743 58.83 -18.87 -15.18
N ILE A 744 59.53 -17.72 -15.15
CA ILE A 744 58.90 -16.39 -15.06
C ILE A 744 58.81 -15.69 -16.43
N ASN A 745 59.54 -16.21 -17.42
CA ASN A 745 59.61 -15.77 -18.82
C ASN A 745 59.84 -14.25 -18.94
N PRO A 746 60.94 -13.69 -18.43
CA PRO A 746 61.09 -12.24 -18.32
C PRO A 746 61.14 -11.52 -19.67
N LYS A 747 61.55 -12.21 -20.74
CA LYS A 747 61.65 -11.65 -22.11
C LYS A 747 60.38 -11.85 -22.96
N GLY A 748 59.42 -12.63 -22.49
CA GLY A 748 58.13 -12.84 -23.17
C GLY A 748 57.24 -11.60 -23.15
N THR A 749 56.11 -11.65 -23.86
CA THR A 749 55.07 -10.60 -23.86
C THR A 749 53.90 -10.96 -22.95
N LEU A 750 52.95 -10.03 -22.76
CA LEU A 750 51.76 -10.22 -21.93
C LEU A 750 50.50 -10.24 -22.81
N THR A 751 49.66 -11.27 -22.66
CA THR A 751 48.35 -11.36 -23.31
C THR A 751 47.28 -10.55 -22.56
N ARG A 752 46.16 -10.26 -23.22
CA ARG A 752 45.01 -9.57 -22.61
C ARG A 752 44.43 -10.32 -21.41
N ALA A 753 44.32 -11.65 -21.50
CA ALA A 753 43.86 -12.48 -20.38
C ALA A 753 44.83 -12.45 -19.19
N GLU A 754 46.14 -12.55 -19.43
CA GLU A 754 47.13 -12.46 -18.35
C GLU A 754 47.11 -11.07 -17.70
N MET A 755 46.93 -10.02 -18.50
CA MET A 755 46.78 -8.65 -17.99
C MET A 755 45.55 -8.50 -17.10
N ALA A 756 44.40 -9.04 -17.51
CA ALA A 756 43.18 -9.03 -16.69
C ALA A 756 43.38 -9.77 -15.36
N VAL A 757 44.02 -10.95 -15.38
CA VAL A 757 44.34 -11.72 -14.17
C VAL A 757 45.27 -10.96 -13.23
N ILE A 758 46.32 -10.32 -13.74
CA ILE A 758 47.22 -9.53 -12.89
C ILE A 758 46.50 -8.30 -12.34
N LEU A 759 45.68 -7.62 -13.14
CA LEU A 759 44.90 -6.45 -12.69
C LEU A 759 43.88 -6.81 -11.62
N GLN A 760 43.11 -7.89 -11.78
CA GLN A 760 42.21 -8.36 -10.74
C GLN A 760 42.97 -8.57 -9.43
N ARG A 761 44.10 -9.29 -9.49
CA ARG A 761 44.95 -9.54 -8.31
C ARG A 761 45.44 -8.25 -7.68
N VAL A 762 45.91 -7.29 -8.48
CA VAL A 762 46.36 -5.96 -8.00
C VAL A 762 45.22 -5.22 -7.29
N LEU A 763 44.02 -5.23 -7.88
CA LEU A 763 42.85 -4.49 -7.39
C LEU A 763 42.24 -5.10 -6.13
N GLU A 764 42.38 -6.41 -5.95
CA GLU A 764 41.93 -7.14 -4.76
C GLU A 764 43.07 -7.37 -3.76
N HIS A 765 44.28 -6.88 -4.07
CA HIS A 765 45.47 -7.21 -3.29
C HIS A 765 45.43 -6.63 -1.88
N THR A 766 45.79 -7.47 -0.91
CA THR A 766 46.15 -7.03 0.43
C THR A 766 47.63 -7.36 0.65
N PRO A 767 48.49 -6.37 0.96
CA PRO A 767 49.95 -6.57 1.07
C PRO A 767 50.33 -7.70 2.02
N VAL A 768 51.17 -8.61 1.55
CA VAL A 768 51.75 -9.69 2.37
C VAL A 768 52.96 -9.12 3.13
N THR A 769 52.92 -9.16 4.46
CA THR A 769 53.97 -8.63 5.35
C THR A 769 54.65 -9.72 6.20
N GLY A 770 55.13 -10.83 5.60
CA GLY A 770 55.93 -11.94 6.20
C GLY A 770 55.28 -12.68 7.41
N GLU A 771 55.41 -13.98 7.68
CA GLU A 771 56.12 -15.16 7.13
C GLU A 771 55.15 -16.14 6.43
N PRO A 772 55.65 -17.08 5.60
CA PRO A 772 54.82 -18.06 4.91
C PRO A 772 54.36 -19.19 5.85
N SER A 773 53.05 -19.39 5.97
CA SER A 773 52.52 -20.73 6.22
C SER A 773 51.99 -21.30 4.90
N THR A 774 52.43 -22.51 4.59
CA THR A 774 52.07 -23.31 3.41
C THR A 774 50.55 -23.41 3.28
N PRO A 775 49.94 -22.91 2.19
CA PRO A 775 48.56 -23.26 1.84
C PRO A 775 48.56 -24.67 1.22
N ASP A 776 47.77 -25.57 1.79
CA ASP A 776 47.40 -26.81 1.11
C ASP A 776 46.65 -26.50 -0.18
N GLU A 777 46.88 -27.34 -1.21
CA GLU A 777 46.18 -27.28 -2.47
C GLU A 777 44.67 -27.30 -2.25
N PRO A 778 43.91 -26.40 -2.90
CA PRO A 778 42.46 -26.47 -2.86
C PRO A 778 41.97 -27.71 -3.62
N VAL A 779 41.18 -28.53 -2.96
CA VAL A 779 40.39 -29.57 -3.64
C VAL A 779 39.18 -28.88 -4.28
N SER A 780 39.01 -29.02 -5.59
CA SER A 780 37.82 -28.54 -6.30
C SER A 780 36.74 -29.63 -6.32
N GLY A 781 35.49 -29.24 -6.07
CA GLY A 781 34.32 -30.12 -6.17
C GLY A 781 33.98 -30.87 -4.87
N ASN A 782 32.70 -31.24 -4.76
CA ASN A 782 32.00 -31.79 -3.58
C ASN A 782 32.86 -32.58 -2.56
N PRO A 783 32.61 -32.42 -1.24
CA PRO A 783 33.47 -32.95 -0.18
C PRO A 783 33.64 -34.47 -0.31
N ASP A 784 34.90 -34.93 -0.27
CA ASP A 784 35.23 -36.34 -0.15
C ASP A 784 34.85 -36.80 1.28
N PRO A 785 33.91 -37.75 1.45
CA PRO A 785 33.48 -38.20 2.77
C PRO A 785 34.56 -38.92 3.59
N SER A 786 35.76 -39.14 3.03
CA SER A 786 36.92 -39.72 3.72
C SER A 786 37.89 -38.70 4.34
N VAL A 787 37.69 -37.40 4.11
CA VAL A 787 38.55 -36.31 4.63
C VAL A 787 37.92 -35.65 5.87
N ASP A 788 38.70 -35.49 6.94
CA ASP A 788 38.27 -34.78 8.17
C ASP A 788 38.44 -33.27 7.96
N TYR A 789 37.35 -32.59 7.58
CA TYR A 789 37.33 -31.14 7.38
C TYR A 789 37.12 -30.39 8.69
N GLN A 790 37.82 -29.27 8.88
CA GLN A 790 37.63 -28.36 10.01
C GLN A 790 37.31 -26.95 9.51
N MET A 791 36.50 -26.19 10.27
CA MET A 791 36.21 -24.79 9.98
C MET A 791 36.76 -23.88 11.07
N ALA A 792 37.39 -22.78 10.67
CA ALA A 792 37.84 -21.71 11.56
C ALA A 792 37.38 -20.35 11.04
N LEU A 793 37.18 -19.40 11.95
CA LEU A 793 37.04 -18.00 11.59
C LEU A 793 38.39 -17.29 11.79
N ASP A 794 38.66 -16.28 10.97
CA ASP A 794 39.81 -15.37 11.13
C ASP A 794 39.81 -14.65 12.49
N GLN A 795 38.65 -14.51 13.12
CA GLN A 795 38.49 -13.92 14.44
C GLN A 795 37.54 -14.75 15.32
N SER A 796 37.96 -15.06 16.54
CA SER A 796 37.09 -15.71 17.56
C SER A 796 36.38 -14.72 18.47
N LYS A 797 36.83 -13.45 18.49
CA LYS A 797 36.23 -12.33 19.21
C LYS A 797 36.36 -11.05 18.38
N LEU A 798 35.32 -10.22 18.39
CA LEU A 798 35.27 -8.94 17.68
C LEU A 798 34.54 -7.92 18.56
N THR A 799 34.99 -6.66 18.59
CA THR A 799 34.26 -5.57 19.25
C THR A 799 33.87 -4.54 18.21
N LEU A 800 32.57 -4.21 18.13
CA LEU A 800 32.05 -3.23 17.17
C LEU A 800 31.48 -2.01 17.89
N ALA A 801 31.92 -0.82 17.49
CA ALA A 801 31.27 0.43 17.86
C ALA A 801 29.83 0.49 17.32
N SER A 802 28.98 1.38 17.87
CA SER A 802 27.63 1.63 17.36
C SER A 802 27.61 1.91 15.86
N GLY A 803 26.84 1.14 15.09
CA GLY A 803 26.79 1.24 13.62
C GLY A 803 28.06 0.79 12.88
N GLY A 804 29.09 0.36 13.61
CA GLY A 804 30.32 -0.19 13.03
C GLY A 804 30.08 -1.54 12.38
N SER A 805 30.87 -1.84 11.34
CA SER A 805 30.84 -3.12 10.65
C SER A 805 32.25 -3.71 10.50
N ALA A 806 32.34 -5.04 10.47
CA ALA A 806 33.56 -5.75 10.10
C ALA A 806 33.20 -7.08 9.41
N THR A 807 34.06 -7.55 8.51
CA THR A 807 33.86 -8.82 7.81
C THR A 807 34.59 -9.94 8.55
N LEU A 808 33.87 -11.02 8.85
CA LEU A 808 34.45 -12.28 9.33
C LEU A 808 34.70 -13.19 8.13
N ASN A 809 35.88 -13.81 8.10
CA ASN A 809 36.26 -14.74 7.05
C ASN A 809 36.29 -16.16 7.61
N ALA A 810 35.53 -17.06 6.99
CA ALA A 810 35.52 -18.47 7.33
C ALA A 810 36.48 -19.25 6.41
N VAL A 811 37.37 -20.02 7.02
CA VAL A 811 38.32 -20.89 6.32
C VAL A 811 37.98 -22.34 6.66
N ILE A 812 37.93 -23.18 5.64
CA ILE A 812 37.75 -24.63 5.78
C ILE A 812 39.09 -25.27 5.50
N LEU A 813 39.55 -26.19 6.34
CA LEU A 813 40.82 -26.88 6.23
C LEU A 813 40.58 -28.39 6.04
N PRO A 814 41.24 -29.05 5.07
CA PRO A 814 42.05 -28.45 3.99
C PRO A 814 41.20 -27.51 3.11
N ARG A 815 41.85 -26.52 2.47
CA ARG A 815 41.16 -25.43 1.74
C ARG A 815 40.19 -25.98 0.71
N VAL A 816 38.93 -25.56 0.76
CA VAL A 816 37.93 -25.89 -0.26
C VAL A 816 37.68 -24.65 -1.11
N SER A 817 38.08 -24.68 -2.38
CA SER A 817 37.84 -23.55 -3.29
C SER A 817 36.35 -23.40 -3.58
N GLY A 818 35.84 -22.17 -3.54
CA GLY A 818 34.41 -21.89 -3.80
C GLY A 818 33.45 -22.27 -2.67
N ALA A 819 33.95 -22.67 -1.49
CA ALA A 819 33.07 -22.88 -0.33
C ALA A 819 32.31 -21.59 0.02
N LYS A 820 30.98 -21.69 0.14
CA LYS A 820 30.09 -20.60 0.54
C LYS A 820 29.45 -20.91 1.89
N PRO A 821 30.09 -20.59 3.03
CA PRO A 821 29.51 -20.80 4.35
C PRO A 821 28.23 -19.99 4.54
N ALA A 822 27.21 -20.63 5.11
CA ALA A 822 26.00 -19.97 5.55
C ALA A 822 26.27 -19.25 6.89
N TRP A 823 25.90 -17.98 6.98
CA TRP A 823 26.12 -17.17 8.17
C TRP A 823 24.84 -17.02 8.98
N SER A 824 24.98 -16.97 10.31
CA SER A 824 23.88 -16.73 11.23
C SER A 824 24.33 -15.92 12.43
N SER A 825 23.40 -15.18 13.01
CA SER A 825 23.59 -14.43 14.25
C SER A 825 22.68 -15.00 15.34
N SER A 826 23.21 -15.15 16.55
CA SER A 826 22.40 -15.56 17.71
C SER A 826 21.38 -14.50 18.12
N ASP A 827 21.59 -13.25 17.70
CA ASP A 827 20.64 -12.15 17.85
C ASP A 827 20.78 -11.14 16.69
N PRO A 828 20.05 -11.34 15.59
CA PRO A 828 20.15 -10.48 14.41
C PRO A 828 19.59 -9.07 14.64
N THR A 829 18.87 -8.82 15.74
CA THR A 829 18.39 -7.48 16.11
C THR A 829 19.47 -6.63 16.77
N ALA A 830 20.48 -7.27 17.38
CA ALA A 830 21.64 -6.60 17.97
C ALA A 830 22.85 -6.56 17.02
N ALA A 831 23.09 -7.62 16.26
CA ALA A 831 24.08 -7.64 15.19
C ALA A 831 23.63 -8.55 14.06
N THR A 832 23.50 -8.00 12.86
CA THR A 832 23.20 -8.79 11.66
C THR A 832 24.47 -9.19 10.94
N VAL A 833 24.42 -10.29 10.18
CA VAL A 833 25.53 -10.79 9.34
C VAL A 833 25.04 -11.02 7.92
N SER A 834 25.76 -10.49 6.93
CA SER A 834 25.46 -10.68 5.51
C SER A 834 25.90 -12.08 5.02
N PRO A 835 25.46 -12.52 3.82
CA PRO A 835 25.99 -13.73 3.20
C PRO A 835 27.50 -13.72 2.94
N SER A 836 28.13 -12.54 2.88
CA SER A 836 29.58 -12.37 2.75
C SER A 836 30.33 -12.36 4.08
N GLY A 837 29.64 -12.56 5.22
CA GLY A 837 30.26 -12.53 6.55
C GLY A 837 30.42 -11.13 7.14
N MET A 838 29.85 -10.09 6.51
CA MET A 838 29.87 -8.73 7.05
C MET A 838 28.91 -8.60 8.22
N VAL A 839 29.45 -8.35 9.41
CA VAL A 839 28.71 -8.15 10.65
C VAL A 839 28.53 -6.67 10.92
N THR A 840 27.32 -6.22 11.19
CA THR A 840 27.00 -4.81 11.52
C THR A 840 26.34 -4.71 12.89
N ASN A 841 26.84 -3.81 13.75
CA ASN A 841 26.27 -3.55 15.06
C ASN A 841 25.01 -2.67 14.95
N LEU A 842 23.85 -3.28 15.24
CA LEU A 842 22.52 -2.64 15.27
C LEU A 842 22.01 -2.38 16.69
N HIS A 843 22.80 -2.70 17.72
CA HIS A 843 22.35 -2.74 19.11
C HIS A 843 21.99 -1.34 19.64
N PRO A 844 20.70 -1.07 19.96
CA PRO A 844 20.27 0.22 20.51
C PRO A 844 20.40 0.28 22.04
N GLY A 845 20.88 -0.77 22.72
CA GLY A 845 20.87 -0.81 24.19
C GLY A 845 21.96 0.03 24.85
N ALA A 846 21.68 0.55 26.05
CA ALA A 846 22.57 1.39 26.85
C ALA A 846 23.79 0.65 27.46
N ARG A 847 23.84 -0.67 27.38
CA ARG A 847 24.97 -1.52 27.84
C ARG A 847 25.46 -2.36 26.70
N GLU A 848 26.74 -2.74 26.74
CA GLU A 848 27.31 -3.65 25.74
C GLU A 848 26.56 -4.99 25.73
N LYS A 849 26.46 -5.59 24.54
CA LYS A 849 25.79 -6.87 24.33
C LYS A 849 26.67 -7.76 23.48
N THR A 850 26.91 -9.00 23.93
CA THR A 850 27.66 -9.98 23.14
C THR A 850 26.71 -10.83 22.33
N VAL A 851 26.95 -10.90 21.02
CA VAL A 851 26.22 -11.70 20.04
C VAL A 851 27.18 -12.74 19.45
N THR A 852 26.73 -13.97 19.22
CA THR A 852 27.55 -14.99 18.57
C THR A 852 27.22 -15.05 17.09
N ILE A 853 28.20 -14.81 16.23
CA ILE A 853 28.09 -14.99 14.78
C ILE A 853 28.67 -16.35 14.43
N THR A 854 27.93 -17.15 13.67
CA THR A 854 28.31 -18.54 13.33
C THR A 854 28.29 -18.73 11.82
N ALA A 855 29.41 -19.19 11.26
CA ALA A 855 29.50 -19.72 9.91
C ALA A 855 29.23 -21.24 9.95
N LYS A 856 28.48 -21.74 8.97
CA LYS A 856 28.16 -23.16 8.81
C LYS A 856 28.35 -23.61 7.38
N TRP A 857 29.01 -24.74 7.18
CA TRP A 857 29.17 -25.35 5.85
C TRP A 857 29.28 -26.87 5.99
N ASN A 858 28.41 -27.63 5.30
CA ASN A 858 28.41 -29.10 5.29
C ASN A 858 28.53 -29.76 6.68
N GLY A 859 27.85 -29.21 7.68
CA GLY A 859 27.84 -29.74 9.06
C GLY A 859 28.94 -29.18 9.98
N LEU A 860 29.97 -28.54 9.42
CA LEU A 860 30.98 -27.81 10.18
C LEU A 860 30.45 -26.46 10.64
N THR A 861 30.92 -26.01 11.79
CA THR A 861 30.59 -24.69 12.34
C THR A 861 31.80 -24.03 12.96
N ALA A 862 31.93 -22.72 12.77
CA ALA A 862 32.86 -21.88 13.53
C ALA A 862 32.15 -20.59 13.95
N SER A 863 32.50 -20.07 15.13
CA SER A 863 31.78 -18.95 15.74
C SER A 863 32.72 -17.86 16.26
N CYS A 864 32.25 -16.62 16.19
CA CYS A 864 32.91 -15.43 16.73
C CYS A 864 31.98 -14.77 17.76
N ALA A 865 32.52 -14.44 18.94
CA ALA A 865 31.82 -13.63 19.93
C ALA A 865 31.99 -12.13 19.59
N VAL A 866 30.91 -11.48 19.17
CA VAL A 866 30.88 -10.07 18.79
C VAL A 866 30.32 -9.24 19.94
N THR A 867 31.15 -8.41 20.55
CA THR A 867 30.72 -7.43 21.56
C THR A 867 30.28 -6.14 20.88
N CYS A 868 28.96 -5.93 20.87
CA CYS A 868 28.30 -4.71 20.39
C CYS A 868 28.37 -3.63 21.46
N GLN A 869 29.08 -2.54 21.18
CA GLN A 869 29.10 -1.37 22.06
C GLN A 869 27.77 -0.60 22.01
N PRO A 870 27.42 0.16 23.08
CA PRO A 870 26.18 0.92 23.15
C PRO A 870 26.03 1.96 22.03
N ALA A 871 24.78 2.22 21.64
CA ALA A 871 24.45 3.29 20.71
C ALA A 871 24.70 4.68 21.30
N ARG A 872 25.16 5.62 20.46
CA ARG A 872 25.34 7.03 20.87
C ARG A 872 24.01 7.78 21.00
N ARG A 873 23.01 7.39 20.22
CA ARG A 873 21.64 7.94 20.23
C ARG A 873 20.67 6.83 19.87
N VAL A 874 19.59 6.74 20.63
CA VAL A 874 18.58 5.70 20.47
C VAL A 874 17.25 6.35 20.14
N GLY A 875 16.59 5.86 19.10
CA GLY A 875 15.24 6.25 18.74
C GLY A 875 14.27 5.13 19.10
N THR A 876 13.20 5.46 19.82
CA THR A 876 12.09 4.55 20.13
C THR A 876 10.86 4.96 19.33
N VAL A 877 10.31 4.04 18.55
CA VAL A 877 9.12 4.28 17.72
C VAL A 877 7.89 4.46 18.61
N LYS A 878 7.05 5.47 18.30
CA LYS A 878 5.77 5.76 18.99
C LYS A 878 4.55 5.72 18.06
N ALA A 879 4.65 4.95 16.97
CA ALA A 879 3.60 4.80 15.96
C ALA A 879 2.88 3.46 16.14
N GLU A 880 1.62 3.49 16.62
CA GLU A 880 0.83 2.29 16.95
C GLU A 880 0.60 1.34 15.76
N THR A 881 0.54 1.88 14.53
CA THR A 881 0.32 1.10 13.29
C THR A 881 1.61 0.78 12.53
N GLY A 882 2.78 1.10 13.11
CA GLY A 882 4.09 0.94 12.49
C GLY A 882 4.56 2.18 11.73
N LEU A 883 5.89 2.35 11.63
CA LEU A 883 6.55 3.52 11.06
C LEU A 883 7.26 3.15 9.76
N ARG A 884 6.89 3.79 8.65
CA ARG A 884 7.55 3.58 7.34
C ARG A 884 8.91 4.26 7.31
N VAL A 885 9.93 3.50 6.94
CA VAL A 885 11.31 3.99 6.71
C VAL A 885 11.48 4.33 5.24
N ARG A 886 11.99 5.53 4.95
CA ARG A 886 12.13 6.11 3.61
C ARG A 886 13.58 6.13 3.14
N SER A 887 13.79 6.16 1.83
CA SER A 887 15.14 6.28 1.24
C SER A 887 15.74 7.69 1.35
N GLY A 888 14.96 8.70 1.75
CA GLY A 888 15.39 10.09 1.95
C GLY A 888 14.47 10.84 2.93
N PRO A 889 14.87 12.04 3.41
CA PRO A 889 14.19 12.80 4.46
C PRO A 889 13.00 13.62 3.92
N ASP A 890 12.07 12.95 3.24
CA ASP A 890 10.78 13.51 2.81
C ASP A 890 9.79 12.38 2.46
N THR A 891 8.49 12.67 2.48
CA THR A 891 7.43 11.67 2.20
C THR A 891 7.36 11.20 0.73
N THR A 892 7.96 11.95 -0.21
CA THR A 892 8.07 11.60 -1.64
C THR A 892 9.09 10.50 -1.92
N TYR A 893 10.03 10.24 -1.00
CA TYR A 893 11.01 9.17 -1.17
C TYR A 893 10.38 7.77 -1.03
N SER A 894 10.96 6.81 -1.74
CA SER A 894 10.51 5.42 -1.72
C SER A 894 10.59 4.81 -0.32
N ILE A 895 9.67 3.89 0.00
CA ILE A 895 9.69 3.13 1.25
C ILE A 895 10.74 2.03 1.12
N VAL A 896 11.70 1.99 2.06
CA VAL A 896 12.79 1.00 2.10
C VAL A 896 12.67 0.04 3.28
N GLY A 897 11.69 0.26 4.17
CA GLY A 897 11.40 -0.61 5.30
C GLY A 897 10.27 -0.10 6.17
N ALA A 898 10.03 -0.80 7.27
CA ALA A 898 9.09 -0.39 8.30
C ALA A 898 9.60 -0.84 9.67
N LEU A 899 9.25 -0.08 10.71
CA LEU A 899 9.50 -0.37 12.11
C LEU A 899 8.18 -0.58 12.83
N ARG A 900 8.19 -1.40 13.88
CA ARG A 900 7.01 -1.65 14.73
C ARG A 900 6.92 -0.64 15.86
N ASP A 901 5.73 -0.52 16.46
CA ASP A 901 5.56 0.26 17.68
C ASP A 901 6.56 -0.20 18.76
N LYS A 902 7.14 0.77 19.48
CA LYS A 902 8.16 0.58 20.53
C LYS A 902 9.47 -0.07 20.07
N GLU A 903 9.67 -0.29 18.77
CA GLU A 903 10.95 -0.76 18.26
C GLU A 903 12.04 0.30 18.49
N GLN A 904 13.22 -0.15 18.90
CA GLN A 904 14.36 0.73 19.16
C GLN A 904 15.38 0.62 18.02
N VAL A 905 15.88 1.76 17.56
CA VAL A 905 16.85 1.85 16.46
C VAL A 905 18.01 2.78 16.81
N VAL A 906 19.14 2.57 16.15
CA VAL A 906 20.31 3.46 16.27
C VAL A 906 20.06 4.69 15.40
N VAL A 907 20.13 5.88 16.00
CA VAL A 907 20.02 7.15 15.26
C VAL A 907 21.41 7.59 14.82
N LEU A 908 21.62 7.67 13.50
CA LEU A 908 22.88 8.06 12.88
C LEU A 908 23.02 9.57 12.75
N ASP A 909 21.93 10.25 12.37
CA ASP A 909 21.92 11.69 12.17
C ASP A 909 20.55 12.32 12.49
N VAL A 910 20.56 13.62 12.82
CA VAL A 910 19.37 14.42 13.15
C VAL A 910 19.25 15.56 12.16
N LEU A 911 18.18 15.52 11.36
CA LEU A 911 17.83 16.52 10.35
C LEU A 911 16.57 17.29 10.80
N PRO A 912 16.27 18.46 10.19
CA PRO A 912 14.99 19.12 10.42
C PRO A 912 13.82 18.17 10.09
N GLU A 913 12.96 17.91 11.08
CA GLU A 913 11.76 17.05 10.98
C GLU A 913 12.01 15.56 10.65
N TRP A 914 13.27 15.13 10.53
CA TRP A 914 13.62 13.76 10.12
C TRP A 914 14.83 13.22 10.89
N TYR A 915 14.86 11.91 11.10
CA TYR A 915 16.02 11.19 11.64
C TYR A 915 16.55 10.18 10.63
N GLN A 916 17.87 10.18 10.44
CA GLN A 916 18.55 9.09 9.74
C GLN A 916 18.83 7.97 10.73
N ILE A 917 18.37 6.77 10.43
CA ILE A 917 18.44 5.62 11.32
C ILE A 917 19.18 4.45 10.65
N LEU A 918 19.81 3.62 11.47
CA LEU A 918 20.30 2.30 11.09
C LEU A 918 19.34 1.25 11.64
N PHE A 919 18.80 0.41 10.76
CA PHE A 919 17.77 -0.58 11.12
C PHE A 919 17.98 -1.89 10.36
N ARG A 920 17.23 -2.92 10.74
CA ARG A 920 17.19 -4.20 10.03
C ARG A 920 16.05 -4.19 9.00
N ASN A 921 16.38 -4.30 7.71
CA ASN A 921 15.40 -4.28 6.64
C ASN A 921 14.64 -5.63 6.50
N ALA A 922 13.69 -5.69 5.56
CA ALA A 922 12.89 -6.88 5.30
C ALA A 922 13.71 -8.11 4.83
N SER A 923 14.86 -7.90 4.18
CA SER A 923 15.80 -8.99 3.84
C SER A 923 16.66 -9.45 5.03
N GLY A 924 16.46 -8.85 6.21
CA GLY A 924 17.16 -9.18 7.44
C GLY A 924 18.56 -8.59 7.57
N GLN A 925 18.95 -7.67 6.68
CA GLN A 925 20.25 -7.01 6.61
C GLN A 925 20.21 -5.61 7.22
N ALA A 926 21.39 -5.08 7.58
CA ALA A 926 21.50 -3.71 8.08
C ALA A 926 21.29 -2.73 6.92
N ALA A 927 20.45 -1.73 7.13
CA ALA A 927 20.14 -0.70 6.15
C ALA A 927 20.03 0.67 6.82
N ILE A 928 20.32 1.71 6.04
CA ILE A 928 20.12 3.10 6.44
C ILE A 928 18.83 3.60 5.82
N GLY A 929 18.05 4.35 6.59
CA GLY A 929 16.86 5.02 6.08
C GLY A 929 16.44 6.19 6.95
N TYR A 930 15.33 6.82 6.56
CA TYR A 930 14.85 8.05 7.16
C TYR A 930 13.44 7.88 7.71
N VAL A 931 13.20 8.41 8.90
CA VAL A 931 11.88 8.43 9.53
C VAL A 931 11.54 9.83 10.01
N SER A 932 10.26 10.19 9.99
CA SER A 932 9.80 11.48 10.51
C SER A 932 10.04 11.56 12.01
N ALA A 933 10.52 12.72 12.46
CA ALA A 933 10.78 13.00 13.87
C ALA A 933 9.49 12.94 14.73
N ASP A 934 8.32 13.14 14.11
CA ASP A 934 7.03 13.09 14.79
C ASP A 934 6.70 11.70 15.34
N TYR A 935 7.39 10.65 14.90
CA TYR A 935 7.09 9.26 15.23
C TYR A 935 8.24 8.52 15.92
N LEU A 936 9.32 9.22 16.28
CA LEU A 936 10.48 8.64 16.96
C LEU A 936 10.86 9.50 18.17
N THR A 937 10.86 8.91 19.36
CA THR A 937 11.36 9.56 20.57
C THR A 937 12.84 9.28 20.72
N ILE A 938 13.68 10.30 20.78
CA ILE A 938 15.13 10.12 21.00
C ILE A 938 15.45 10.18 22.49
N GLU A 939 16.18 9.18 22.97
CA GLU A 939 16.86 9.19 24.26
C GLU A 939 18.35 9.48 24.00
N GLY A 940 18.89 10.45 24.75
CA GLY A 940 20.27 10.93 24.63
C GLY A 940 21.21 10.33 25.66
#